data_AF-A0A1F3PW48-F1
#
_entry.id   AF-A0A1F3PW48-F1
#
_cell.length_a   1.000
_cell.length_b   1.000
_cell.length_c   1.000
_cell.angle_alpha   90.00
_cell.angle_beta   90.00
_cell.angle_gamma   90.00
#
_symmetry.space_group_name_H-M   'P 1'
#
loop_
_entity.id
_entity.type
_entity.pdbx_description
1 polymer ?
#
loop_
_entity_poly.entity_id
_entity_poly.type
_entity_poly.pdbx_seq_one_letter_code
_entity_poly.pdbx_strand_id
1 'polypeptide(L)'
;MSEKVNIILNGKNLTGTKGEYILAVAARNGIEIPTLCNDPRLEPYSSCYVCVVEVAGMRGLQPSCSTRITEGMVINTDTDKVKAARKTALDLMLSNHYADCVAPCKEKCPANVDVQGYISLIEKGLYNDAIGLIKKTNPLPAICGRVCVRPCEAVCRRNLMDEGTGVGIDYLKRFAADQDLASTTKFVPDIKPSTGKKVAIIGAGPGGLSAAYFLQQEGHQCDIYEAAPYAGGWLRYGIPEYRLPNDIIQKEVDSITELGVNIFYNKKLGDNLSYKEIESKYDATILTIGSQRGTLLGCDGEDADGVFSGIDFLRNMEMTGQRYDFKGKKVIVVGGGNTAMDCCRTSLRCGSTDVKVVYRRTEKEMPANPIEIHESKLEGVEYKFLHNPVLVNKHPDGRLKSVTVIRMELGEPDASGRRRPVTVEGSEFEMEVDYILAAIGQKTEINFLEDINIYAKGGQLKPTKWGDVDANPETLQTGIPNVFAAGDGVTGPATLIEAVAQAGKASRSCHQYLSGLPLEPKCKEFVSKKDNFKKQITDEYVVRYQQQMRHEMPTMDPKNRVNFKEVELGYENEEVANQETHRCLECGCTEYFTCDLKKYATEYKVDQKKYAGGYKEYTIDFSHPFIEIDSNKCVLCSRCVRICREVVGANALGLVQRGFNTYVAPAMGDSLTQSTCESCGSCISACPTGAITENVPFKPGPVEMKKVDTIDMFGSEGFDITLHSKGGYFMKATAKKSAVNFSGNISREAKFGYHFLNDKTRLTKPLLKVGGKFVEVSYQEAYDVIVEKIKAVSPDDNMFMAGARLSNEELYLVQKLARGAVKTNNVNSFHYLGRGSGYMNNAYKNVPFEQIGKAGRIYILETEINRDHSLVNHMIFNAKHLNKTQVEYITTKGETKLDHKVSKKTRVKSIYHFVKAANHYILSNNLQNMMFINDNCEGFEDYKKQVLAEDYKALVKLACDCPDGSGSCIEKFVKEFNEENNAIIVFSEKEASSNVSFELHNLVRLTGKLGKTSSGIIALKEKNNSQGLYDMGIRPTHGIGLQEISSEEYLEKVKSVWGIDNLPSKGACQCDNVKNSKHKNMFIFGEDPVGCAINKNEVKAWLDKVSFKVVHDLFMTETAEMADVILPASVPYETDGSFTNTQKVIQEFYSQRTSKVEKETYRQLVDLLAYFGINGNPTVSDVQTEAFKLLPANGDRKASFIFTEKDNAHRIFNHGCDIVNKKFADYFQNAFNK
;
A
#
# COMPACT_ATOMS: atom_id res chain seq x y z
N MET A 1 -14.00 20.54 37.80
CA MET A 1 -13.86 19.07 37.71
C MET A 1 -15.11 18.54 37.03
N SER A 2 -14.98 17.64 36.05
CA SER A 2 -16.13 17.06 35.37
C SER A 2 -16.75 15.95 36.23
N GLU A 3 -18.06 16.03 36.44
CA GLU A 3 -18.84 15.08 37.25
C GLU A 3 -18.80 13.68 36.60
N LYS A 4 -18.39 12.65 37.36
CA LYS A 4 -18.38 11.26 36.87
C LYS A 4 -19.78 10.66 37.02
N VAL A 5 -20.18 9.83 36.06
CA VAL A 5 -21.45 9.09 36.09
C VAL A 5 -21.22 7.60 35.83
N ASN A 6 -22.02 6.74 36.45
CA ASN A 6 -21.99 5.30 36.23
C ASN A 6 -23.08 4.86 35.26
N ILE A 7 -22.73 3.95 34.35
CA ILE A 7 -23.64 3.35 33.37
C ILE A 7 -23.45 1.83 33.36
N ILE A 8 -24.45 1.11 32.87
CA ILE A 8 -24.40 -0.33 32.61
C ILE A 8 -24.43 -0.54 31.09
N LEU A 9 -23.33 -0.98 30.49
CA LEU A 9 -23.23 -1.22 29.04
C LEU A 9 -23.01 -2.72 28.78
N ASN A 10 -23.96 -3.39 28.14
CA ASN A 10 -23.96 -4.84 27.92
C ASN A 10 -23.73 -5.63 29.22
N GLY A 11 -24.38 -5.20 30.31
CA GLY A 11 -24.24 -5.79 31.64
C GLY A 11 -22.94 -5.41 32.39
N LYS A 12 -22.03 -4.62 31.81
CA LYS A 12 -20.80 -4.15 32.47
C LYS A 12 -20.99 -2.76 33.08
N ASN A 13 -20.60 -2.61 34.34
CA ASN A 13 -20.55 -1.30 35.01
C ASN A 13 -19.35 -0.50 34.49
N LEU A 14 -19.61 0.64 33.87
CA LEU A 14 -18.59 1.55 33.33
C LEU A 14 -18.77 2.94 33.93
N THR A 15 -17.66 3.64 34.11
CA THR A 15 -17.67 5.05 34.53
C THR A 15 -17.43 5.96 33.35
N GLY A 16 -18.25 7.00 33.26
CA GLY A 16 -18.32 8.01 32.22
C GLY A 16 -18.10 9.42 32.74
N THR A 17 -17.84 10.38 31.86
CA THR A 17 -17.93 11.81 32.23
C THR A 17 -19.31 12.36 31.88
N LYS A 18 -19.96 13.10 32.77
CA LYS A 18 -21.27 13.70 32.51
C LYS A 18 -21.24 14.52 31.22
N GLY A 19 -22.17 14.23 30.31
CA GLY A 19 -22.25 14.87 28.99
C GLY A 19 -21.44 14.18 27.88
N GLU A 20 -20.67 13.15 28.19
CA GLU A 20 -19.99 12.30 27.19
C GLU A 20 -21.00 11.45 26.39
N TYR A 21 -20.69 11.15 25.13
CA TYR A 21 -21.55 10.31 24.28
C TYR A 21 -21.36 8.83 24.57
N ILE A 22 -22.43 8.03 24.42
CA ILE A 22 -22.37 6.55 24.60
C ILE A 22 -21.25 5.94 23.76
N LEU A 23 -21.12 6.35 22.50
CA LEU A 23 -20.09 5.83 21.57
C LEU A 23 -18.66 6.04 22.09
N ALA A 24 -18.38 7.21 22.68
CA ALA A 24 -17.05 7.53 23.21
C ALA A 24 -16.69 6.65 24.42
N VAL A 25 -17.66 6.45 25.34
CA VAL A 25 -17.49 5.56 26.50
C VAL A 25 -17.34 4.11 26.06
N ALA A 26 -18.11 3.66 25.07
CA ALA A 26 -18.01 2.31 24.54
C ALA A 26 -16.61 2.06 23.94
N ALA A 27 -16.16 2.97 23.06
CA ALA A 27 -14.89 2.85 22.35
C ALA A 27 -13.68 2.77 23.29
N ARG A 28 -13.60 3.64 24.31
CA ARG A 28 -12.48 3.64 25.27
C ARG A 28 -12.46 2.41 26.20
N ASN A 29 -13.57 1.67 26.28
CA ASN A 29 -13.68 0.42 27.05
C ASN A 29 -13.65 -0.83 26.15
N GLY A 30 -13.24 -0.69 24.88
CA GLY A 30 -13.10 -1.82 23.95
C GLY A 30 -14.43 -2.42 23.47
N ILE A 31 -15.54 -1.67 23.58
CA ILE A 31 -16.84 -2.10 23.09
C ILE A 31 -17.10 -1.42 21.75
N GLU A 32 -17.05 -2.21 20.68
CA GLU A 32 -17.27 -1.71 19.33
C GLU A 32 -18.76 -1.46 19.08
N ILE A 33 -19.09 -0.24 18.66
CA ILE A 33 -20.41 0.10 18.11
C ILE A 33 -20.18 0.58 16.67
N PRO A 34 -20.78 -0.07 15.66
CA PRO A 34 -20.48 0.18 14.27
C PRO A 34 -20.94 1.57 13.82
N THR A 35 -20.11 2.27 13.05
CA THR A 35 -20.44 3.61 12.52
C THR A 35 -19.91 3.78 11.09
N LEU A 36 -20.64 4.54 10.26
CA LEU A 36 -20.17 4.97 8.93
C LEU A 36 -20.02 6.49 8.83
N CYS A 37 -20.87 7.26 9.51
CA CYS A 37 -20.87 8.72 9.45
C CYS A 37 -20.13 9.41 10.60
N ASN A 38 -19.54 8.66 11.52
CA ASN A 38 -18.78 9.20 12.63
C ASN A 38 -17.29 9.27 12.28
N ASP A 39 -16.64 10.38 12.62
CA ASP A 39 -15.19 10.52 12.63
C ASP A 39 -14.83 11.16 13.98
N PRO A 40 -13.83 10.67 14.73
CA PRO A 40 -13.49 11.24 16.04
C PRO A 40 -13.08 12.71 16.02
N ARG A 41 -12.76 13.28 14.84
CA ARG A 41 -12.40 14.68 14.65
C ARG A 41 -13.60 15.58 14.37
N LEU A 42 -14.79 15.02 14.26
CA LEU A 42 -16.02 15.71 13.86
C LEU A 42 -17.08 15.63 14.96
N GLU A 43 -17.95 16.63 15.02
CA GLU A 43 -19.15 16.55 15.87
C GLU A 43 -20.09 15.42 15.42
N PRO A 44 -20.99 14.90 16.28
CA PRO A 44 -21.94 13.86 15.88
C PRO A 44 -22.92 14.31 14.79
N TYR A 45 -23.15 13.46 13.78
CA TYR A 45 -24.09 13.72 12.67
C TYR A 45 -25.33 12.81 12.67
N SER A 46 -25.22 11.59 13.22
CA SER A 46 -26.31 10.62 13.37
C SER A 46 -27.08 10.24 12.09
N SER A 47 -26.48 10.34 10.89
CA SER A 47 -27.19 10.06 9.63
C SER A 47 -27.21 8.58 9.22
N CYS A 48 -26.20 7.79 9.63
CA CYS A 48 -26.07 6.42 9.14
C CYS A 48 -26.98 5.41 9.84
N TYR A 49 -27.45 5.72 11.05
CA TYR A 49 -28.24 4.81 11.92
C TYR A 49 -27.62 3.43 12.21
N VAL A 50 -26.39 3.15 11.77
CA VAL A 50 -25.68 1.90 12.11
C VAL A 50 -25.27 1.89 13.60
N CYS A 51 -25.04 3.07 14.18
CA CYS A 51 -24.59 3.23 15.57
C CYS A 51 -25.71 3.11 16.63
N VAL A 52 -26.92 2.68 16.25
CA VAL A 52 -28.05 2.62 17.17
C VAL A 52 -27.85 1.58 18.28
N VAL A 53 -28.37 1.90 19.46
CA VAL A 53 -28.36 1.06 20.68
C VAL A 53 -29.72 1.10 21.37
N GLU A 54 -30.00 0.10 22.19
CA GLU A 54 -31.20 0.07 23.04
C GLU A 54 -30.84 0.63 24.41
N VAL A 55 -31.57 1.65 24.88
CA VAL A 55 -31.39 2.25 26.21
C VAL A 55 -32.64 2.02 27.03
N ALA A 56 -32.51 1.37 28.19
CA ALA A 56 -33.65 1.04 29.04
C ALA A 56 -34.39 2.31 29.48
N GLY A 57 -35.71 2.30 29.39
CA GLY A 57 -36.56 3.45 29.72
C GLY A 57 -36.67 4.53 28.64
N MET A 58 -35.88 4.47 27.56
CA MET A 58 -36.02 5.38 26.41
C MET A 58 -36.90 4.78 25.31
N ARG A 59 -37.63 5.64 24.59
CA ARG A 59 -38.49 5.21 23.48
C ARG A 59 -37.68 4.96 22.22
N GLY A 60 -37.72 3.73 21.72
CA GLY A 60 -37.05 3.35 20.47
C GLY A 60 -35.52 3.28 20.62
N LEU A 61 -34.84 2.95 19.52
CA LEU A 61 -33.38 2.85 19.50
C LEU A 61 -32.75 4.24 19.42
N GLN A 62 -31.66 4.43 20.16
CA GLN A 62 -30.97 5.71 20.27
C GLN A 62 -29.64 5.68 19.51
N PRO A 63 -29.27 6.73 18.77
CA PRO A 63 -27.95 6.83 18.16
C PRO A 63 -26.88 7.02 19.25
N SER A 64 -25.99 6.04 19.40
CA SER A 64 -24.93 6.09 20.43
C SER A 64 -23.95 7.27 20.24
N CYS A 65 -23.78 7.77 19.01
CA CYS A 65 -22.85 8.84 18.71
C CYS A 65 -23.29 10.22 19.22
N SER A 66 -24.59 10.44 19.43
CA SER A 66 -25.14 11.74 19.87
C SER A 66 -25.93 11.65 21.18
N THR A 67 -26.19 10.45 21.69
CA THR A 67 -26.85 10.24 22.99
C THR A 67 -25.83 10.40 24.11
N ARG A 68 -26.10 11.34 25.04
CA ARG A 68 -25.24 11.60 26.20
C ARG A 68 -25.57 10.64 27.34
N ILE A 69 -24.56 10.21 28.08
CA ILE A 69 -24.71 9.33 29.23
C ILE A 69 -25.28 10.09 30.44
N THR A 70 -26.06 9.38 31.26
CA THR A 70 -26.58 9.85 32.55
C THR A 70 -26.39 8.77 33.61
N GLU A 71 -26.44 9.15 34.89
CA GLU A 71 -26.31 8.20 36.00
C GLU A 71 -27.33 7.06 35.89
N GLY A 72 -26.87 5.82 36.09
CA GLY A 72 -27.69 4.61 36.08
C GLY A 72 -28.18 4.18 34.70
N MET A 73 -27.73 4.80 33.60
CA MET A 73 -28.18 4.46 32.25
C MET A 73 -27.81 3.01 31.89
N VAL A 74 -28.79 2.22 31.42
CA VAL A 74 -28.59 0.83 30.98
C VAL A 74 -28.69 0.75 29.46
N ILE A 75 -27.63 0.27 28.81
CA ILE A 75 -27.43 0.31 27.36
C ILE A 75 -27.09 -1.10 26.85
N ASN A 76 -27.80 -1.56 25.82
CA ASN A 76 -27.55 -2.82 25.13
C ASN A 76 -27.24 -2.56 23.65
N THR A 77 -26.14 -3.11 23.16
CA THR A 77 -25.64 -2.84 21.80
C THR A 77 -25.88 -3.99 20.81
N ASP A 78 -26.42 -5.13 21.26
CA ASP A 78 -26.47 -6.38 20.49
C ASP A 78 -27.81 -7.14 20.53
N THR A 79 -28.91 -6.44 20.88
CA THR A 79 -30.25 -7.07 20.88
C THR A 79 -30.74 -7.34 19.46
N ASP A 80 -31.68 -8.29 19.28
CA ASP A 80 -32.23 -8.60 17.96
C ASP A 80 -32.86 -7.38 17.26
N LYS A 81 -33.48 -6.48 18.06
CA LYS A 81 -34.00 -5.21 17.56
C LYS A 81 -32.89 -4.32 17.00
N VAL A 82 -31.75 -4.22 17.70
CA VAL A 82 -30.59 -3.45 17.25
C VAL A 82 -30.00 -4.06 15.97
N LYS A 83 -29.81 -5.38 15.92
CA LYS A 83 -29.32 -6.10 14.73
C LYS A 83 -30.23 -5.88 13.52
N ALA A 84 -31.54 -5.99 13.70
CA ALA A 84 -32.52 -5.78 12.63
C ALA A 84 -32.52 -4.33 12.10
N ALA A 85 -32.39 -3.34 12.99
CA ALA A 85 -32.31 -1.93 12.60
C ALA A 85 -31.01 -1.62 11.82
N ARG A 86 -29.86 -2.11 12.30
CA ARG A 86 -28.57 -1.96 11.60
C ARG A 86 -28.61 -2.60 10.22
N LYS A 87 -29.12 -3.82 10.12
CA LYS A 87 -29.30 -4.52 8.84
C LYS A 87 -30.17 -3.70 7.88
N THR A 88 -31.31 -3.19 8.35
CA THR A 88 -32.22 -2.38 7.53
C THR A 88 -31.56 -1.10 7.01
N ALA A 89 -30.78 -0.40 7.85
CA ALA A 89 -30.03 0.78 7.44
C ALA A 89 -29.00 0.45 6.35
N LEU A 90 -28.28 -0.67 6.48
CA LEU A 90 -27.29 -1.12 5.50
C LEU A 90 -27.94 -1.61 4.20
N ASP A 91 -29.03 -2.37 4.27
CA ASP A 91 -29.82 -2.82 3.10
C ASP A 91 -30.23 -1.59 2.25
N LEU A 92 -30.69 -0.50 2.89
CA LEU A 92 -31.09 0.73 2.22
C LEU A 92 -29.91 1.52 1.62
N MET A 93 -28.76 1.57 2.30
CA MET A 93 -27.56 2.21 1.72
C MET A 93 -27.07 1.45 0.49
N LEU A 94 -27.07 0.12 0.56
CA LEU A 94 -26.56 -0.74 -0.51
C LEU A 94 -27.49 -0.83 -1.71
N SER A 95 -28.77 -0.50 -1.58
CA SER A 95 -29.70 -0.41 -2.70
C SER A 95 -29.43 0.77 -3.65
N ASN A 96 -28.51 1.67 -3.31
CA ASN A 96 -28.04 2.75 -4.20
C ASN A 96 -26.50 2.75 -4.39
N HIS A 97 -25.81 1.72 -3.90
CA HIS A 97 -24.35 1.60 -4.00
C HIS A 97 -23.94 0.89 -5.29
N TYR A 98 -23.92 1.62 -6.41
CA TYR A 98 -23.66 1.10 -7.75
C TYR A 98 -22.15 0.84 -8.03
N ALA A 99 -21.53 -0.04 -7.24
CA ALA A 99 -20.10 -0.34 -7.35
C ALA A 99 -19.80 -1.83 -7.21
N ASP A 100 -18.67 -2.28 -7.75
CA ASP A 100 -18.17 -3.64 -7.57
C ASP A 100 -17.15 -3.69 -6.44
N CYS A 101 -17.40 -4.51 -5.42
CA CYS A 101 -16.39 -4.74 -4.39
C CYS A 101 -15.23 -5.58 -4.93
N VAL A 102 -15.52 -6.56 -5.80
CA VAL A 102 -14.55 -7.47 -6.42
C VAL A 102 -14.75 -7.48 -7.92
N ALA A 103 -13.66 -7.55 -8.70
CA ALA A 103 -13.78 -7.64 -10.16
C ALA A 103 -14.40 -8.97 -10.63
N PRO A 104 -15.16 -8.96 -11.75
CA PRO A 104 -15.77 -10.16 -12.33
C PRO A 104 -14.78 -11.31 -12.58
N CYS A 105 -13.54 -10.98 -12.95
CA CYS A 105 -12.49 -11.97 -13.23
C CYS A 105 -12.09 -12.81 -12.00
N LYS A 106 -12.13 -12.23 -10.79
CA LYS A 106 -11.89 -12.96 -9.53
C LYS A 106 -13.12 -13.78 -9.15
N GLU A 107 -14.32 -13.20 -9.27
CA GLU A 107 -15.57 -13.88 -8.92
C GLU A 107 -15.86 -15.11 -9.78
N LYS A 108 -15.53 -15.04 -11.08
CA LYS A 108 -15.76 -16.15 -12.00
C LYS A 108 -14.69 -17.24 -11.90
N CYS A 109 -13.53 -16.92 -11.34
CA CYS A 109 -12.48 -17.90 -11.10
C CYS A 109 -12.92 -18.88 -9.99
N PRO A 110 -13.02 -20.19 -10.25
CA PRO A 110 -13.44 -21.16 -9.23
C PRO A 110 -12.56 -21.13 -7.97
N ALA A 111 -11.25 -20.91 -8.13
CA ALA A 111 -10.30 -20.79 -7.03
C ALA A 111 -10.28 -19.39 -6.37
N ASN A 112 -11.03 -18.41 -6.90
CA ASN A 112 -11.05 -17.01 -6.44
C ASN A 112 -9.68 -16.31 -6.48
N VAL A 113 -8.85 -16.62 -7.49
CA VAL A 113 -7.52 -16.01 -7.68
C VAL A 113 -7.64 -14.49 -7.83
N ASP A 114 -6.78 -13.74 -7.13
CA ASP A 114 -6.81 -12.27 -7.13
C ASP A 114 -6.16 -11.63 -8.35
N VAL A 115 -6.92 -11.63 -9.46
CA VAL A 115 -6.46 -11.11 -10.75
C VAL A 115 -5.98 -9.67 -10.70
N GLN A 116 -6.77 -8.75 -10.13
CA GLN A 116 -6.37 -7.34 -10.08
C GLN A 116 -5.16 -7.12 -9.17
N GLY A 117 -5.10 -7.83 -8.04
CA GLY A 117 -3.99 -7.71 -7.10
C GLY A 117 -2.67 -8.15 -7.74
N TYR A 118 -2.62 -9.31 -8.41
CA TYR A 118 -1.35 -9.75 -9.01
C TYR A 118 -0.97 -8.94 -10.25
N ILE A 119 -1.94 -8.45 -11.04
CA ILE A 119 -1.65 -7.54 -12.17
C ILE A 119 -1.01 -6.23 -11.66
N SER A 120 -1.52 -5.68 -10.55
CA SER A 120 -0.92 -4.51 -9.89
C SER A 120 0.52 -4.76 -9.42
N LEU A 121 0.84 -5.98 -8.99
CA LEU A 121 2.18 -6.37 -8.55
C LEU A 121 3.12 -6.59 -9.75
N ILE A 122 2.64 -7.20 -10.84
CA ILE A 122 3.39 -7.36 -12.09
C ILE A 122 3.75 -6.00 -12.68
N GLU A 123 2.81 -5.03 -12.70
CA GLU A 123 3.07 -3.65 -13.16
C GLU A 123 4.24 -2.99 -12.42
N LYS A 124 4.48 -3.36 -11.15
CA LYS A 124 5.57 -2.83 -10.31
C LYS A 124 6.87 -3.64 -10.39
N GLY A 125 6.89 -4.73 -11.16
CA GLY A 125 8.01 -5.67 -11.22
C GLY A 125 8.13 -6.57 -9.97
N LEU A 126 7.07 -6.67 -9.16
CA LEU A 126 7.04 -7.48 -7.93
C LEU A 126 6.57 -8.92 -8.21
N TYR A 127 7.28 -9.64 -9.08
CA TYR A 127 6.86 -10.97 -9.56
C TYR A 127 6.76 -12.02 -8.45
N ASN A 128 7.72 -12.04 -7.53
CA ASN A 128 7.72 -12.96 -6.40
C ASN A 128 6.48 -12.74 -5.49
N ASP A 129 6.14 -11.49 -5.19
CA ASP A 129 4.91 -11.15 -4.44
C ASP A 129 3.64 -11.45 -5.25
N ALA A 130 3.66 -11.27 -6.58
CA ALA A 130 2.55 -11.63 -7.46
C ALA A 130 2.28 -13.13 -7.43
N ILE A 131 3.32 -13.95 -7.50
CA ILE A 131 3.23 -15.41 -7.37
C ILE A 131 2.81 -15.82 -5.97
N GLY A 132 3.36 -15.18 -4.92
CA GLY A 132 2.89 -15.41 -3.56
C GLY A 132 1.39 -15.12 -3.39
N LEU A 133 0.88 -14.05 -4.01
CA LEU A 133 -0.55 -13.73 -4.01
C LEU A 133 -1.38 -14.77 -4.78
N ILE A 134 -0.91 -15.25 -5.94
CA ILE A 134 -1.61 -16.30 -6.70
C ILE A 134 -1.63 -17.62 -5.91
N LYS A 135 -0.49 -18.03 -5.35
CA LYS A 135 -0.31 -19.26 -4.57
C LYS A 135 -1.12 -19.31 -3.27
N LYS A 136 -1.64 -18.18 -2.76
CA LYS A 136 -2.66 -18.18 -1.68
C LYS A 136 -3.90 -19.02 -2.02
N THR A 137 -4.24 -19.15 -3.31
CA THR A 137 -5.43 -19.87 -3.78
C THR A 137 -5.16 -20.86 -4.91
N ASN A 138 -4.07 -20.71 -5.64
CA ASN A 138 -3.68 -21.57 -6.75
C ASN A 138 -2.21 -21.98 -6.64
N PRO A 139 -1.91 -23.19 -6.13
CA PRO A 139 -0.53 -23.67 -5.96
C PRO A 139 0.20 -23.98 -7.27
N LEU A 140 -0.51 -24.00 -8.41
CA LEU A 140 0.01 -24.40 -9.72
C LEU A 140 -0.07 -23.26 -10.76
N PRO A 141 0.51 -22.06 -10.48
CA PRO A 141 0.42 -20.92 -11.38
C PRO A 141 1.08 -21.15 -12.75
N ALA A 142 2.21 -21.87 -12.83
CA ALA A 142 2.96 -22.06 -14.08
C ALA A 142 2.24 -23.02 -15.04
N ILE A 143 1.65 -24.09 -14.51
CA ILE A 143 0.78 -24.99 -15.27
C ILE A 143 -0.51 -24.26 -15.66
N CYS A 144 -1.16 -23.54 -14.73
CA CYS A 144 -2.36 -22.79 -15.03
C CYS A 144 -2.15 -21.73 -16.12
N GLY A 145 -0.99 -21.06 -16.16
CA GLY A 145 -0.65 -20.08 -17.20
C GLY A 145 -0.51 -20.66 -18.62
N ARG A 146 -0.52 -21.99 -18.77
CA ARG A 146 -0.41 -22.70 -20.05
C ARG A 146 -1.73 -23.34 -20.49
N VAL A 147 -2.45 -23.96 -19.56
CA VAL A 147 -3.59 -24.84 -19.91
C VAL A 147 -4.95 -24.44 -19.30
N CYS A 148 -5.03 -23.32 -18.58
CA CYS A 148 -6.29 -22.86 -18.00
C CYS A 148 -7.34 -22.56 -19.09
N VAL A 149 -8.63 -22.77 -18.77
CA VAL A 149 -9.75 -22.43 -19.66
C VAL A 149 -10.15 -20.94 -19.61
N ARG A 150 -9.38 -20.13 -18.88
CA ARG A 150 -9.46 -18.66 -18.79
C ARG A 150 -10.88 -18.10 -18.54
N PRO A 151 -11.63 -18.61 -17.54
CA PRO A 151 -12.98 -18.12 -17.26
C PRO A 151 -12.97 -16.65 -16.80
N CYS A 152 -11.85 -16.20 -16.25
CA CYS A 152 -11.57 -14.82 -15.88
C CYS A 152 -11.50 -13.86 -17.08
N GLU A 153 -10.95 -14.30 -18.22
CA GLU A 153 -10.86 -13.49 -19.45
C GLU A 153 -12.21 -13.41 -20.16
N ALA A 154 -13.01 -14.47 -20.12
CA ALA A 154 -14.33 -14.51 -20.72
C ALA A 154 -15.29 -13.45 -20.13
N VAL A 155 -15.17 -13.18 -18.82
CA VAL A 155 -15.97 -12.15 -18.12
C VAL A 155 -15.25 -10.80 -18.00
N CYS A 156 -14.10 -10.63 -18.65
CA CYS A 156 -13.37 -9.37 -18.62
C CYS A 156 -14.20 -8.26 -19.29
N ARG A 157 -14.37 -7.12 -18.61
CA ARG A 157 -15.17 -6.00 -19.14
C ARG A 157 -14.56 -5.30 -20.36
N ARG A 158 -13.28 -5.56 -20.68
CA ARG A 158 -12.73 -5.14 -21.99
C ARG A 158 -13.46 -5.79 -23.17
N ASN A 159 -14.08 -6.96 -22.99
CA ASN A 159 -14.91 -7.57 -24.03
C ASN A 159 -16.14 -6.70 -24.39
N LEU A 160 -16.53 -5.74 -23.54
CA LEU A 160 -17.58 -4.75 -23.81
C LEU A 160 -17.07 -3.53 -24.62
N MET A 161 -15.79 -3.50 -25.00
CA MET A 161 -15.20 -2.42 -25.82
C MET A 161 -15.24 -2.72 -27.32
N ASP A 162 -15.86 -3.85 -27.70
CA ASP A 162 -15.84 -4.45 -29.05
C ASP A 162 -14.44 -4.76 -29.59
N GLU A 163 -13.42 -4.81 -28.73
CA GLU A 163 -12.03 -5.22 -29.07
C GLU A 163 -11.89 -6.72 -29.37
N GLY A 164 -12.90 -7.51 -29.05
CA GLY A 164 -12.86 -8.97 -29.17
C GLY A 164 -11.86 -9.67 -28.23
N THR A 165 -11.14 -8.94 -27.37
CA THR A 165 -10.06 -9.48 -26.54
C THR A 165 -10.01 -8.86 -25.15
N GLY A 166 -10.32 -9.66 -24.12
CA GLY A 166 -10.08 -9.33 -22.71
C GLY A 166 -8.61 -8.98 -22.41
N VAL A 167 -8.29 -8.65 -21.16
CA VAL A 167 -6.89 -8.61 -20.71
C VAL A 167 -6.28 -10.02 -20.79
N GLY A 168 -5.02 -10.15 -21.21
CA GLY A 168 -4.22 -11.37 -21.20
C GLY A 168 -3.86 -11.83 -19.78
N ILE A 169 -4.88 -12.08 -18.97
CA ILE A 169 -4.79 -12.44 -17.54
C ILE A 169 -3.97 -13.72 -17.35
N ASP A 170 -4.15 -14.70 -18.24
CA ASP A 170 -3.43 -15.96 -18.21
C ASP A 170 -1.97 -15.79 -18.66
N TYR A 171 -1.74 -14.96 -19.67
CA TYR A 171 -0.41 -14.62 -20.18
C TYR A 171 0.44 -13.92 -19.12
N LEU A 172 -0.15 -12.96 -18.40
CA LEU A 172 0.50 -12.29 -17.27
C LEU A 172 0.80 -13.26 -16.11
N LYS A 173 -0.09 -14.21 -15.84
CA LYS A 173 0.13 -15.26 -14.84
C LYS A 173 1.32 -16.14 -15.22
N ARG A 174 1.37 -16.59 -16.49
CA ARG A 174 2.48 -17.36 -17.03
C ARG A 174 3.79 -16.57 -16.92
N PHE A 175 3.79 -15.33 -17.37
CA PHE A 175 4.98 -14.47 -17.32
C PHE A 175 5.53 -14.37 -15.89
N ALA A 176 4.69 -14.04 -14.91
CA ALA A 176 5.13 -13.96 -13.51
C ALA A 176 5.63 -15.31 -12.97
N ALA A 177 5.01 -16.43 -13.39
CA ALA A 177 5.37 -17.76 -12.90
C ALA A 177 6.70 -18.23 -13.48
N ASP A 178 6.92 -17.99 -14.77
CA ASP A 178 8.18 -18.31 -15.45
C ASP A 178 9.33 -17.46 -14.88
N GLN A 179 9.08 -16.17 -14.55
CA GLN A 179 10.06 -15.31 -13.86
C GLN A 179 10.41 -15.83 -12.45
N ASP A 180 9.42 -16.27 -11.66
CA ASP A 180 9.66 -16.83 -10.32
C ASP A 180 10.42 -18.16 -10.38
N LEU A 181 10.08 -19.04 -11.33
CA LEU A 181 10.77 -20.32 -11.53
C LEU A 181 12.21 -20.15 -12.02
N ALA A 182 12.50 -19.09 -12.77
CA ALA A 182 13.86 -18.76 -13.23
C ALA A 182 14.69 -18.02 -12.17
N SER A 183 14.05 -17.48 -11.12
CA SER A 183 14.71 -16.70 -10.07
C SER A 183 15.48 -17.59 -9.08
N THR A 184 16.60 -17.07 -8.57
CA THR A 184 17.34 -17.68 -7.44
C THR A 184 16.60 -17.54 -6.11
N THR A 185 15.63 -16.64 -6.03
CA THR A 185 14.81 -16.34 -4.84
C THR A 185 13.33 -16.65 -5.08
N LYS A 186 13.04 -17.83 -5.62
CA LYS A 186 11.66 -18.28 -5.89
C LYS A 186 10.76 -18.19 -4.65
N PHE A 187 9.45 -17.99 -4.87
CA PHE A 187 8.51 -17.86 -3.77
C PHE A 187 8.28 -19.21 -3.08
N VAL A 188 8.62 -19.25 -1.79
CA VAL A 188 8.31 -20.36 -0.88
C VAL A 188 7.35 -19.84 0.19
N PRO A 189 6.17 -20.47 0.40
CA PRO A 189 5.26 -20.08 1.46
C PRO A 189 5.80 -20.37 2.86
N ASP A 190 5.32 -19.62 3.85
CA ASP A 190 5.54 -19.93 5.25
C ASP A 190 4.79 -21.21 5.66
N ILE A 191 5.46 -22.08 6.43
CA ILE A 191 4.90 -23.29 7.03
C ILE A 191 4.68 -23.05 8.53
N LYS A 192 3.46 -23.29 9.03
CA LYS A 192 3.16 -23.20 10.46
C LYS A 192 3.88 -24.31 11.25
N PRO A 193 4.08 -24.13 12.58
CA PRO A 193 4.65 -25.17 13.42
C PRO A 193 3.91 -26.51 13.26
N SER A 194 4.67 -27.61 13.31
CA SER A 194 4.09 -28.94 13.11
C SER A 194 2.96 -29.22 14.11
N THR A 195 1.85 -29.75 13.60
CA THR A 195 0.70 -30.18 14.40
C THR A 195 0.86 -31.60 14.97
N GLY A 196 1.89 -32.32 14.51
CA GLY A 196 2.06 -33.76 14.78
C GLY A 196 1.07 -34.67 14.05
N LYS A 197 0.18 -34.12 13.22
CA LYS A 197 -0.84 -34.86 12.46
C LYS A 197 -0.35 -35.23 11.06
N LYS A 198 -0.81 -36.38 10.55
CA LYS A 198 -0.45 -36.90 9.23
C LYS A 198 -1.66 -37.10 8.33
N VAL A 199 -1.54 -36.73 7.06
CA VAL A 199 -2.60 -36.86 6.06
C VAL A 199 -2.11 -37.67 4.85
N ALA A 200 -2.87 -38.70 4.49
CA ALA A 200 -2.67 -39.43 3.23
C ALA A 200 -3.50 -38.79 2.12
N ILE A 201 -2.89 -38.54 0.97
CA ILE A 201 -3.54 -37.97 -0.21
C ILE A 201 -3.45 -38.99 -1.34
N ILE A 202 -4.60 -39.33 -1.94
CA ILE A 202 -4.67 -40.37 -2.97
C ILE A 202 -4.77 -39.70 -4.35
N GLY A 203 -3.70 -39.83 -5.13
CA GLY A 203 -3.50 -39.19 -6.44
C GLY A 203 -2.62 -37.94 -6.36
N ALA A 204 -1.62 -37.84 -7.22
CA ALA A 204 -0.73 -36.69 -7.39
C ALA A 204 -1.13 -35.82 -8.61
N GLY A 205 -2.43 -35.76 -8.91
CA GLY A 205 -3.00 -34.81 -9.86
C GLY A 205 -3.13 -33.39 -9.26
N PRO A 206 -3.75 -32.44 -9.98
CA PRO A 206 -3.87 -31.06 -9.51
C PRO A 206 -4.58 -30.92 -8.17
N GLY A 207 -5.62 -31.74 -7.92
CA GLY A 207 -6.32 -31.79 -6.64
C GLY A 207 -5.41 -32.23 -5.49
N GLY A 208 -4.65 -33.31 -5.68
CA GLY A 208 -3.78 -33.87 -4.65
C GLY A 208 -2.56 -33.01 -4.35
N LEU A 209 -1.89 -32.51 -5.40
CA LEU A 209 -0.78 -31.56 -5.27
C LEU A 209 -1.20 -30.29 -4.53
N SER A 210 -2.36 -29.74 -4.87
CA SER A 210 -2.90 -28.56 -4.19
C SER A 210 -3.31 -28.85 -2.75
N ALA A 211 -3.90 -30.02 -2.48
CA ALA A 211 -4.30 -30.40 -1.13
C ALA A 211 -3.08 -30.55 -0.20
N ALA A 212 -2.02 -31.20 -0.72
CA ALA A 212 -0.77 -31.36 0.00
C ALA A 212 -0.14 -30.00 0.31
N TYR A 213 -0.09 -29.10 -0.68
CA TYR A 213 0.42 -27.74 -0.51
C TYR A 213 -0.28 -27.01 0.64
N PHE A 214 -1.62 -26.95 0.65
CA PHE A 214 -2.36 -26.21 1.67
C PHE A 214 -2.27 -26.85 3.07
N LEU A 215 -2.30 -28.17 3.17
CA LEU A 215 -2.19 -28.86 4.46
C LEU A 215 -0.78 -28.78 5.05
N GLN A 216 0.26 -28.84 4.21
CA GLN A 216 1.64 -28.69 4.64
C GLN A 216 1.88 -27.29 5.20
N GLN A 217 1.32 -26.24 4.59
CA GLN A 217 1.37 -24.87 5.14
C GLN A 217 0.74 -24.76 6.53
N GLU A 218 -0.29 -25.57 6.81
CA GLU A 218 -0.97 -25.62 8.11
C GLU A 218 -0.22 -26.46 9.17
N GLY A 219 0.96 -27.02 8.83
CA GLY A 219 1.81 -27.79 9.73
C GLY A 219 1.49 -29.30 9.80
N HIS A 220 0.58 -29.79 8.94
CA HIS A 220 0.25 -31.21 8.84
C HIS A 220 1.20 -31.91 7.87
N GLN A 221 1.77 -33.06 8.26
CA GLN A 221 2.64 -33.82 7.37
C GLN A 221 1.82 -34.55 6.30
N CYS A 222 2.12 -34.28 5.03
CA CYS A 222 1.37 -34.84 3.90
C CYS A 222 2.18 -35.87 3.12
N ASP A 223 1.56 -37.01 2.83
CA ASP A 223 2.10 -38.06 1.99
C ASP A 223 1.11 -38.36 0.85
N ILE A 224 1.57 -38.24 -0.39
CA ILE A 224 0.78 -38.51 -1.59
C ILE A 224 1.08 -39.92 -2.10
N TYR A 225 0.05 -40.70 -2.40
CA TYR A 225 0.15 -41.99 -3.07
C TYR A 225 -0.32 -41.86 -4.52
N GLU A 226 0.57 -42.08 -5.48
CA GLU A 226 0.30 -41.94 -6.91
C GLU A 226 0.37 -43.31 -7.59
N ALA A 227 -0.64 -43.65 -8.39
CA ALA A 227 -0.72 -44.91 -9.10
C ALA A 227 0.26 -44.98 -10.28
N ALA A 228 0.61 -43.83 -10.87
CA ALA A 228 1.53 -43.71 -11.99
C ALA A 228 3.01 -43.55 -11.55
N PRO A 229 3.97 -43.67 -12.49
CA PRO A 229 5.39 -43.50 -12.19
C PRO A 229 5.83 -42.07 -11.83
N TYR A 230 5.07 -41.05 -12.22
CA TYR A 230 5.39 -39.63 -12.00
C TYR A 230 4.15 -38.82 -11.60
N ALA A 231 4.37 -37.72 -10.88
CA ALA A 231 3.31 -36.83 -10.44
C ALA A 231 2.77 -35.95 -11.60
N GLY A 232 1.59 -35.36 -11.40
CA GLY A 232 0.90 -34.50 -12.36
C GLY A 232 -0.48 -35.06 -12.76
N GLY A 233 -0.72 -36.36 -12.59
CA GLY A 233 -1.97 -37.00 -13.01
C GLY A 233 -2.31 -36.67 -14.45
N TRP A 234 -3.56 -36.27 -14.73
CA TRP A 234 -3.97 -35.90 -16.09
C TRP A 234 -3.26 -34.68 -16.69
N LEU A 235 -2.57 -33.86 -15.89
CA LEU A 235 -1.71 -32.80 -16.42
C LEU A 235 -0.53 -33.39 -17.21
N ARG A 236 0.04 -34.50 -16.75
CA ARG A 236 1.17 -35.19 -17.40
C ARG A 236 0.68 -36.21 -18.43
N TYR A 237 -0.27 -37.04 -18.03
CA TYR A 237 -0.72 -38.19 -18.83
C TYR A 237 -1.86 -37.88 -19.81
N GLY A 238 -2.41 -36.66 -19.78
CA GLY A 238 -3.55 -36.26 -20.59
C GLY A 238 -3.35 -35.00 -21.42
N ILE A 239 -2.26 -34.25 -21.22
CA ILE A 239 -1.94 -33.04 -21.96
C ILE A 239 -0.57 -33.23 -22.65
N PRO A 240 -0.46 -33.04 -23.97
CA PRO A 240 0.81 -33.20 -24.68
C PRO A 240 1.89 -32.17 -24.30
N GLU A 241 3.16 -32.58 -24.39
CA GLU A 241 4.34 -31.76 -24.04
C GLU A 241 4.46 -30.44 -24.83
N TYR A 242 3.97 -30.38 -26.07
CA TYR A 242 4.01 -29.14 -26.86
C TYR A 242 3.10 -28.03 -26.28
N ARG A 243 2.20 -28.40 -25.37
CA ARG A 243 1.23 -27.51 -24.73
C ARG A 243 1.52 -27.35 -23.24
N LEU A 244 1.91 -28.43 -22.58
CA LEU A 244 2.35 -28.41 -21.20
C LEU A 244 3.63 -29.24 -21.04
N PRO A 245 4.81 -28.60 -21.05
CA PRO A 245 6.08 -29.31 -20.93
C PRO A 245 6.20 -30.07 -19.60
N ASN A 246 6.72 -31.30 -19.69
CA ASN A 246 6.90 -32.20 -18.55
C ASN A 246 7.87 -31.66 -17.49
N ASP A 247 8.84 -30.83 -17.89
CA ASP A 247 9.79 -30.18 -16.98
C ASP A 247 9.13 -29.07 -16.16
N ILE A 248 8.16 -28.35 -16.72
CA ILE A 248 7.36 -27.34 -16.00
C ILE A 248 6.49 -28.01 -14.94
N ILE A 249 5.85 -29.13 -15.29
CA ILE A 249 5.10 -29.94 -14.30
C ILE A 249 6.03 -30.36 -13.17
N GLN A 250 7.22 -30.86 -13.50
CA GLN A 250 8.18 -31.31 -12.49
C GLN A 250 8.63 -30.17 -11.58
N LYS A 251 8.94 -28.98 -12.12
CA LYS A 251 9.33 -27.80 -11.32
C LYS A 251 8.24 -27.37 -10.32
N GLU A 252 6.96 -27.45 -10.69
CA GLU A 252 5.87 -27.15 -9.75
C GLU A 252 5.66 -28.26 -8.71
N VAL A 253 5.83 -29.53 -9.10
CA VAL A 253 5.84 -30.66 -8.15
C VAL A 253 6.98 -30.50 -7.14
N ASP A 254 8.19 -30.17 -7.61
CA ASP A 254 9.37 -29.96 -6.77
C ASP A 254 9.15 -28.80 -5.79
N SER A 255 8.50 -27.72 -6.23
CA SER A 255 8.13 -26.59 -5.36
C SER A 255 7.18 -27.00 -4.22
N ILE A 256 6.42 -28.08 -4.38
CA ILE A 256 5.52 -28.63 -3.34
C ILE A 256 6.27 -29.61 -2.45
N THR A 257 7.10 -30.50 -3.02
CA THR A 257 7.87 -31.47 -2.24
C THR A 257 8.96 -30.81 -1.39
N GLU A 258 9.49 -29.67 -1.83
CA GLU A 258 10.39 -28.81 -1.02
C GLU A 258 9.75 -28.29 0.27
N LEU A 259 8.42 -28.29 0.39
CA LEU A 259 7.71 -27.98 1.64
C LEU A 259 7.72 -29.15 2.66
N GLY A 260 8.27 -30.31 2.26
CA GLY A 260 8.31 -31.54 3.05
C GLY A 260 7.22 -32.56 2.69
N VAL A 261 6.52 -32.40 1.56
CA VAL A 261 5.53 -33.37 1.07
C VAL A 261 6.25 -34.56 0.44
N ASN A 262 5.86 -35.78 0.82
CA ASN A 262 6.38 -37.01 0.19
C ASN A 262 5.44 -37.52 -0.90
N ILE A 263 6.00 -38.10 -1.97
CA ILE A 263 5.21 -38.76 -3.03
C ILE A 263 5.70 -40.20 -3.20
N PHE A 264 4.76 -41.15 -3.09
CA PHE A 264 4.99 -42.57 -3.27
C PHE A 264 4.35 -43.04 -4.58
N TYR A 265 5.19 -43.24 -5.60
CA TYR A 265 4.78 -43.65 -6.94
C TYR A 265 4.44 -45.15 -7.05
N ASN A 266 3.71 -45.52 -8.09
CA ASN A 266 3.24 -46.87 -8.37
C ASN A 266 2.43 -47.49 -7.22
N LYS A 267 1.66 -46.67 -6.50
CA LYS A 267 0.79 -47.06 -5.39
C LYS A 267 -0.67 -46.77 -5.74
N LYS A 268 -1.41 -47.83 -6.08
CA LYS A 268 -2.81 -47.79 -6.48
C LYS A 268 -3.70 -48.34 -5.36
N LEU A 269 -4.56 -47.46 -4.83
CA LEU A 269 -5.52 -47.81 -3.78
C LEU A 269 -6.52 -48.88 -4.29
N GLY A 270 -6.74 -49.91 -3.48
CA GLY A 270 -7.61 -51.05 -3.81
C GLY A 270 -6.93 -52.12 -4.69
N ASP A 271 -5.64 -51.97 -4.98
CA ASP A 271 -4.84 -52.94 -5.75
C ASP A 271 -3.59 -53.34 -4.94
N ASN A 272 -2.55 -52.51 -4.97
CA ASN A 272 -1.29 -52.75 -4.26
C ASN A 272 -1.06 -51.80 -3.06
N LEU A 273 -2.08 -51.03 -2.70
CA LEU A 273 -2.18 -50.20 -1.50
C LEU A 273 -3.57 -50.45 -0.89
N SER A 274 -3.64 -50.90 0.37
CA SER A 274 -4.90 -51.09 1.08
C SER A 274 -5.18 -49.91 2.02
N TYR A 275 -6.45 -49.55 2.14
CA TYR A 275 -6.93 -48.54 3.08
C TYR A 275 -6.64 -48.92 4.54
N LYS A 276 -6.53 -50.21 4.87
CA LYS A 276 -6.09 -50.67 6.20
C LYS A 276 -4.72 -50.10 6.58
N GLU A 277 -3.78 -50.06 5.64
CA GLU A 277 -2.45 -49.51 5.89
C GLU A 277 -2.50 -48.01 6.09
N ILE A 278 -3.34 -47.30 5.31
CA ILE A 278 -3.54 -45.86 5.42
C ILE A 278 -4.18 -45.51 6.77
N GLU A 279 -5.27 -46.18 7.14
CA GLU A 279 -6.00 -45.95 8.39
C GLU A 279 -5.11 -46.13 9.63
N SER A 280 -4.17 -47.07 9.59
CA SER A 280 -3.24 -47.30 10.71
C SER A 280 -2.13 -46.25 10.86
N LYS A 281 -1.84 -45.47 9.82
CA LYS A 281 -0.66 -44.56 9.75
C LYS A 281 -1.02 -43.08 9.74
N TYR A 282 -2.23 -42.73 9.32
CA TYR A 282 -2.64 -41.35 9.05
C TYR A 282 -3.88 -40.98 9.85
N ASP A 283 -3.95 -39.72 10.30
CA ASP A 283 -5.10 -39.20 11.04
C ASP A 283 -6.29 -38.89 10.11
N ALA A 284 -6.02 -38.56 8.84
CA ALA A 284 -7.03 -38.28 7.83
C ALA A 284 -6.58 -38.69 6.41
N THR A 285 -7.55 -38.81 5.50
CA THR A 285 -7.32 -39.14 4.10
C THR A 285 -8.07 -38.18 3.17
N ILE A 286 -7.43 -37.72 2.09
CA ILE A 286 -8.08 -36.98 1.02
C ILE A 286 -8.00 -37.77 -0.30
N LEU A 287 -9.15 -38.10 -0.86
CA LEU A 287 -9.29 -38.78 -2.14
C LEU A 287 -9.32 -37.73 -3.26
N THR A 288 -8.26 -37.69 -4.07
CA THR A 288 -8.11 -36.74 -5.20
C THR A 288 -7.91 -37.46 -6.52
N ILE A 289 -8.65 -38.55 -6.71
CA ILE A 289 -8.57 -39.40 -7.89
C ILE A 289 -9.14 -38.67 -9.13
N GLY A 290 -8.48 -38.84 -10.28
CA GLY A 290 -8.98 -38.34 -11.57
C GLY A 290 -10.11 -39.23 -12.12
N SER A 291 -10.77 -38.81 -13.21
CA SER A 291 -11.63 -39.73 -13.97
C SER A 291 -10.78 -40.58 -14.93
N GLN A 292 -10.49 -41.83 -14.57
CA GLN A 292 -9.44 -42.62 -15.24
C GLN A 292 -9.88 -43.26 -16.57
N ARG A 293 -11.17 -43.55 -16.73
CA ARG A 293 -11.66 -44.41 -17.82
C ARG A 293 -12.23 -43.60 -18.97
N GLY A 294 -11.67 -43.79 -20.16
CA GLY A 294 -12.20 -43.22 -21.40
C GLY A 294 -13.53 -43.84 -21.83
N THR A 295 -14.40 -43.03 -22.45
CA THR A 295 -15.64 -43.53 -23.08
C THR A 295 -15.37 -43.86 -24.55
N LEU A 296 -15.77 -45.05 -24.99
CA LEU A 296 -15.69 -45.51 -26.39
C LEU A 296 -16.90 -45.00 -27.21
N LEU A 297 -16.97 -45.32 -28.51
CA LEU A 297 -17.90 -44.73 -29.47
C LEU A 297 -19.39 -45.00 -29.15
N GLY A 298 -19.70 -46.11 -28.49
CA GLY A 298 -21.05 -46.55 -28.19
C GLY A 298 -21.82 -47.05 -29.41
N CYS A 299 -21.11 -47.59 -30.41
CA CYS A 299 -21.68 -48.19 -31.61
C CYS A 299 -21.11 -49.59 -31.88
N ASP A 300 -21.78 -50.36 -32.74
CA ASP A 300 -21.37 -51.72 -33.06
C ASP A 300 -19.99 -51.74 -33.75
N GLY A 301 -19.16 -52.71 -33.35
CA GLY A 301 -17.81 -52.92 -33.88
C GLY A 301 -16.70 -52.06 -33.25
N GLU A 302 -16.99 -51.29 -32.20
CA GLU A 302 -16.03 -50.40 -31.54
C GLU A 302 -14.82 -51.10 -30.87
N ASP A 303 -14.85 -52.42 -30.74
CA ASP A 303 -13.77 -53.27 -30.23
C ASP A 303 -12.70 -53.63 -31.30
N ALA A 304 -12.77 -53.03 -32.49
CA ALA A 304 -11.80 -53.24 -33.56
C ALA A 304 -10.36 -52.79 -33.18
N ASP A 305 -9.36 -53.54 -33.63
CA ASP A 305 -7.96 -53.11 -33.50
C ASP A 305 -7.71 -51.87 -34.36
N GLY A 306 -7.23 -50.78 -33.74
CA GLY A 306 -7.17 -49.43 -34.31
C GLY A 306 -8.19 -48.44 -33.74
N VAL A 307 -9.09 -48.86 -32.85
CA VAL A 307 -10.01 -47.97 -32.10
C VAL A 307 -9.54 -47.85 -30.65
N PHE A 308 -9.24 -46.63 -30.22
CA PHE A 308 -8.79 -46.35 -28.86
C PHE A 308 -9.57 -45.18 -28.25
N SER A 309 -9.66 -45.12 -26.93
CA SER A 309 -10.02 -43.85 -26.30
C SER A 309 -8.89 -42.84 -26.51
N GLY A 310 -9.25 -41.59 -26.80
CA GLY A 310 -8.27 -40.52 -26.98
C GLY A 310 -7.37 -40.31 -25.75
N ILE A 311 -7.90 -40.57 -24.56
CA ILE A 311 -7.14 -40.46 -23.31
C ILE A 311 -6.14 -41.59 -23.14
N ASP A 312 -6.53 -42.83 -23.47
CA ASP A 312 -5.60 -43.95 -23.44
C ASP A 312 -4.50 -43.78 -24.49
N PHE A 313 -4.83 -43.22 -25.66
CA PHE A 313 -3.84 -42.85 -26.66
C PHE A 313 -2.78 -41.87 -26.11
N LEU A 314 -3.20 -40.74 -25.52
CA LEU A 314 -2.31 -39.75 -24.92
C LEU A 314 -1.51 -40.32 -23.74
N ARG A 315 -2.21 -41.02 -22.83
CA ARG A 315 -1.61 -41.65 -21.65
C ARG A 315 -0.58 -42.69 -22.01
N ASN A 316 -0.86 -43.56 -22.98
CA ASN A 316 0.04 -44.65 -23.35
C ASN A 316 1.34 -44.10 -23.94
N MET A 317 1.30 -43.02 -24.73
CA MET A 317 2.53 -42.40 -25.23
C MET A 317 3.43 -41.91 -24.09
N GLU A 318 2.84 -41.27 -23.08
CA GLU A 318 3.59 -40.76 -21.93
C GLU A 318 4.07 -41.90 -21.01
N MET A 319 3.20 -42.88 -20.73
CA MET A 319 3.52 -44.03 -19.86
C MET A 319 4.61 -44.93 -20.45
N THR A 320 4.63 -45.12 -21.78
CA THR A 320 5.59 -46.01 -22.46
C THR A 320 6.83 -45.28 -22.99
N GLY A 321 6.74 -43.96 -23.15
CA GLY A 321 7.73 -43.15 -23.88
C GLY A 321 7.75 -43.41 -25.39
N GLN A 322 6.87 -44.28 -25.91
CA GLN A 322 6.81 -44.65 -27.33
C GLN A 322 5.77 -43.80 -28.06
N ARG A 323 6.15 -43.22 -29.19
CA ARG A 323 5.24 -42.46 -30.07
C ARG A 323 4.65 -43.39 -31.12
N TYR A 324 3.38 -43.18 -31.45
CA TYR A 324 2.74 -43.87 -32.58
C TYR A 324 3.35 -43.39 -33.91
N ASP A 325 3.45 -44.30 -34.88
CA ASP A 325 3.80 -43.96 -36.26
C ASP A 325 2.53 -43.93 -37.11
N PHE A 326 2.08 -42.72 -37.43
CA PHE A 326 0.92 -42.47 -38.29
C PHE A 326 1.32 -42.00 -39.70
N LYS A 327 2.57 -42.21 -40.11
CA LYS A 327 3.02 -41.82 -41.45
C LYS A 327 2.19 -42.53 -42.54
N GLY A 328 1.50 -41.74 -43.35
CA GLY A 328 0.61 -42.24 -44.42
C GLY A 328 -0.70 -42.86 -43.91
N LYS A 329 -1.06 -42.65 -42.63
CA LYS A 329 -2.28 -43.18 -42.00
C LYS A 329 -3.37 -42.12 -41.87
N LYS A 330 -4.62 -42.53 -42.10
CA LYS A 330 -5.83 -41.70 -41.93
C LYS A 330 -6.35 -41.84 -40.50
N VAL A 331 -6.47 -40.74 -39.77
CA VAL A 331 -6.90 -40.73 -38.37
C VAL A 331 -8.20 -39.94 -38.22
N ILE A 332 -9.20 -40.53 -37.58
CA ILE A 332 -10.43 -39.84 -37.20
C ILE A 332 -10.46 -39.66 -35.68
N VAL A 333 -10.72 -38.44 -35.23
CA VAL A 333 -10.95 -38.13 -33.82
C VAL A 333 -12.43 -37.81 -33.62
N VAL A 334 -13.11 -38.58 -32.76
CA VAL A 334 -14.54 -38.42 -32.50
C VAL A 334 -14.71 -37.66 -31.19
N GLY A 335 -15.19 -36.42 -31.26
CA GLY A 335 -15.33 -35.54 -30.10
C GLY A 335 -15.10 -34.07 -30.42
N GLY A 336 -15.36 -33.19 -29.45
CA GLY A 336 -15.20 -31.74 -29.63
C GLY A 336 -14.60 -31.00 -28.43
N GLY A 337 -14.05 -31.72 -27.44
CA GLY A 337 -13.40 -31.15 -26.26
C GLY A 337 -11.89 -30.95 -26.43
N ASN A 338 -11.22 -30.40 -25.42
CA ASN A 338 -9.77 -30.15 -25.47
C ASN A 338 -8.97 -31.43 -25.75
N THR A 339 -9.32 -32.54 -25.11
CA THR A 339 -8.72 -33.85 -25.39
C THR A 339 -8.81 -34.24 -26.87
N ALA A 340 -9.90 -33.90 -27.56
CA ALA A 340 -10.02 -34.18 -28.99
C ALA A 340 -9.02 -33.35 -29.80
N MET A 341 -8.87 -32.06 -29.47
CA MET A 341 -7.89 -31.19 -30.13
C MET A 341 -6.46 -31.67 -29.87
N ASP A 342 -6.15 -32.06 -28.63
CA ASP A 342 -4.86 -32.63 -28.24
C ASP A 342 -4.58 -33.94 -29.02
N CYS A 343 -5.57 -34.82 -29.19
CA CYS A 343 -5.45 -36.03 -30.01
C CYS A 343 -5.17 -35.71 -31.49
N CYS A 344 -5.88 -34.74 -32.07
CA CYS A 344 -5.68 -34.35 -33.47
C CYS A 344 -4.27 -33.81 -33.71
N ARG A 345 -3.89 -32.81 -32.93
CA ARG A 345 -2.59 -32.12 -33.05
C ARG A 345 -1.43 -33.06 -32.73
N THR A 346 -1.62 -34.00 -31.80
CA THR A 346 -0.61 -35.04 -31.53
C THR A 346 -0.52 -36.05 -32.67
N SER A 347 -1.63 -36.42 -33.31
CA SER A 347 -1.63 -37.34 -34.47
C SER A 347 -0.85 -36.77 -35.66
N LEU A 348 -0.93 -35.45 -35.90
CA LEU A 348 -0.10 -34.74 -36.89
C LEU A 348 1.39 -34.83 -36.54
N ARG A 349 1.75 -34.65 -35.26
CA ARG A 349 3.13 -34.77 -34.77
C ARG A 349 3.66 -36.21 -34.82
N CYS A 350 2.77 -37.20 -34.78
CA CYS A 350 3.04 -38.61 -35.04
C CYS A 350 3.14 -38.94 -36.54
N GLY A 351 3.08 -37.96 -37.44
CA GLY A 351 3.36 -38.12 -38.87
C GLY A 351 2.14 -38.30 -39.77
N SER A 352 0.91 -38.25 -39.24
CA SER A 352 -0.29 -38.26 -40.08
C SER A 352 -0.40 -36.96 -40.86
N THR A 353 -0.77 -37.06 -42.14
CA THR A 353 -1.13 -35.91 -43.00
C THR A 353 -2.63 -35.84 -43.28
N ASP A 354 -3.42 -36.76 -42.72
CA ASP A 354 -4.86 -36.83 -42.89
C ASP A 354 -5.55 -37.10 -41.54
N VAL A 355 -5.86 -36.01 -40.83
CA VAL A 355 -6.52 -36.03 -39.52
C VAL A 355 -7.85 -35.30 -39.61
N LYS A 356 -8.94 -36.00 -39.28
CA LYS A 356 -10.31 -35.48 -39.34
C LYS A 356 -11.00 -35.51 -37.97
N VAL A 357 -11.64 -34.41 -37.58
CA VAL A 357 -12.55 -34.36 -36.43
C VAL A 357 -13.96 -34.73 -36.88
N VAL A 358 -14.58 -35.73 -36.25
CA VAL A 358 -16.00 -36.04 -36.42
C VAL A 358 -16.74 -35.55 -35.18
N TYR A 359 -17.63 -34.57 -35.37
CA TYR A 359 -18.39 -33.97 -34.28
C TYR A 359 -19.87 -33.85 -34.61
N ARG A 360 -20.72 -34.36 -33.71
CA ARG A 360 -22.18 -34.43 -33.89
C ARG A 360 -22.92 -33.09 -33.84
N ARG A 361 -22.23 -31.97 -33.61
CA ARG A 361 -22.79 -30.60 -33.60
C ARG A 361 -21.93 -29.66 -34.44
N THR A 362 -22.23 -28.37 -34.42
CA THR A 362 -21.42 -27.35 -35.11
C THR A 362 -20.28 -26.86 -34.20
N GLU A 363 -19.35 -26.10 -34.78
CA GLU A 363 -18.23 -25.50 -34.07
C GLU A 363 -18.66 -24.67 -32.85
N LYS A 364 -19.78 -23.95 -32.95
CA LYS A 364 -20.30 -23.09 -31.87
C LYS A 364 -20.64 -23.87 -30.59
N GLU A 365 -20.98 -25.15 -30.72
CA GLU A 365 -21.27 -26.02 -29.58
C GLU A 365 -20.07 -26.89 -29.15
N MET A 366 -18.87 -26.69 -29.72
CA MET A 366 -17.68 -27.41 -29.27
C MET A 366 -17.27 -26.97 -27.87
N PRO A 367 -17.03 -27.91 -26.93
CA PRO A 367 -16.55 -27.57 -25.59
C PRO A 367 -15.04 -27.24 -25.51
N ALA A 368 -14.25 -27.47 -26.55
CA ALA A 368 -12.83 -27.10 -26.57
C ALA A 368 -12.63 -25.58 -26.49
N ASN A 369 -11.47 -25.16 -25.97
CA ASN A 369 -11.09 -23.76 -25.98
C ASN A 369 -11.00 -23.27 -27.45
N PRO A 370 -11.64 -22.15 -27.83
CA PRO A 370 -11.59 -21.63 -29.20
C PRO A 370 -10.19 -21.48 -29.79
N ILE A 371 -9.19 -21.15 -28.95
CA ILE A 371 -7.79 -21.05 -29.38
C ILE A 371 -7.28 -22.43 -29.86
N GLU A 372 -7.57 -23.51 -29.15
CA GLU A 372 -7.13 -24.86 -29.56
C GLU A 372 -7.79 -25.31 -30.88
N ILE A 373 -9.06 -24.92 -31.09
CA ILE A 373 -9.76 -25.17 -32.35
C ILE A 373 -9.07 -24.39 -33.49
N HIS A 374 -8.77 -23.10 -33.27
CA HIS A 374 -8.09 -22.26 -34.24
C HIS A 374 -6.69 -22.80 -34.59
N GLU A 375 -5.87 -23.09 -33.58
CA GLU A 375 -4.50 -23.57 -33.75
C GLU A 375 -4.47 -24.94 -34.46
N SER A 376 -5.42 -25.83 -34.18
CA SER A 376 -5.50 -27.13 -34.87
C SER A 376 -5.85 -26.99 -36.36
N LYS A 377 -6.70 -26.02 -36.73
CA LYS A 377 -7.02 -25.72 -38.14
C LYS A 377 -5.79 -25.18 -38.88
N LEU A 378 -5.02 -24.30 -38.24
CA LEU A 378 -3.76 -23.78 -38.80
C LEU A 378 -2.73 -24.90 -39.03
N GLU A 379 -2.75 -25.95 -38.20
CA GLU A 379 -1.90 -27.13 -38.36
C GLU A 379 -2.42 -28.14 -39.41
N GLY A 380 -3.62 -27.93 -39.98
CA GLY A 380 -4.16 -28.73 -41.08
C GLY A 380 -5.23 -29.77 -40.70
N VAL A 381 -5.82 -29.70 -39.50
CA VAL A 381 -6.92 -30.59 -39.09
C VAL A 381 -8.22 -30.26 -39.85
N GLU A 382 -8.83 -31.27 -40.46
CA GLU A 382 -10.10 -31.13 -41.18
C GLU A 382 -11.30 -31.45 -40.26
N TYR A 383 -12.41 -30.71 -40.39
CA TYR A 383 -13.58 -30.86 -39.53
C TYR A 383 -14.81 -31.38 -40.29
N LYS A 384 -15.42 -32.45 -39.78
CA LYS A 384 -16.71 -33.00 -40.20
C LYS A 384 -17.74 -32.73 -39.11
N PHE A 385 -18.27 -31.51 -39.09
CA PHE A 385 -19.37 -31.11 -38.22
C PHE A 385 -20.68 -31.78 -38.63
N LEU A 386 -21.60 -31.93 -37.67
CA LEU A 386 -22.90 -32.58 -37.89
C LEU A 386 -22.77 -34.01 -38.42
N HIS A 387 -21.77 -34.76 -37.93
CA HIS A 387 -21.60 -36.18 -38.23
C HIS A 387 -21.42 -36.97 -36.94
N ASN A 388 -21.98 -38.18 -36.89
CA ASN A 388 -21.84 -39.09 -35.75
C ASN A 388 -21.54 -40.52 -36.24
N PRO A 389 -20.56 -41.23 -35.68
CA PRO A 389 -20.34 -42.65 -35.99
C PRO A 389 -21.53 -43.52 -35.56
N VAL A 390 -21.93 -44.47 -36.39
CA VAL A 390 -23.03 -45.42 -36.10
C VAL A 390 -22.62 -46.89 -36.26
N LEU A 391 -21.55 -47.19 -37.00
CA LEU A 391 -21.01 -48.55 -37.15
C LEU A 391 -19.50 -48.49 -37.48
N VAL A 392 -18.70 -49.31 -36.82
CA VAL A 392 -17.28 -49.52 -37.16
C VAL A 392 -17.15 -50.79 -38.00
N ASN A 393 -16.67 -50.64 -39.24
CA ASN A 393 -16.51 -51.77 -40.16
C ASN A 393 -15.13 -52.40 -39.98
N LYS A 394 -15.11 -53.71 -39.75
CA LYS A 394 -13.88 -54.49 -39.54
C LYS A 394 -13.45 -55.24 -40.80
N HIS A 395 -12.15 -55.45 -40.94
CA HIS A 395 -11.60 -56.50 -41.77
C HIS A 395 -11.86 -57.88 -41.14
N PRO A 396 -11.79 -58.98 -41.91
CA PRO A 396 -11.94 -60.33 -41.38
C PRO A 396 -10.94 -60.71 -40.27
N ASP A 397 -9.79 -60.02 -40.20
CA ASP A 397 -8.75 -60.18 -39.18
C ASP A 397 -9.00 -59.36 -37.89
N GLY A 398 -10.14 -58.66 -37.81
CA GLY A 398 -10.53 -57.87 -36.64
C GLY A 398 -10.02 -56.43 -36.61
N ARG A 399 -9.21 -56.01 -37.60
CA ARG A 399 -8.71 -54.64 -37.70
C ARG A 399 -9.75 -53.67 -38.25
N LEU A 400 -9.64 -52.40 -37.88
CA LEU A 400 -10.41 -51.30 -38.44
C LEU A 400 -10.20 -51.18 -39.96
N LYS A 401 -11.30 -51.13 -40.73
CA LYS A 401 -11.31 -50.86 -42.18
C LYS A 401 -11.84 -49.46 -42.50
N SER A 402 -12.99 -49.13 -41.93
CA SER A 402 -13.72 -47.89 -42.19
C SER A 402 -14.75 -47.63 -41.09
N VAL A 403 -15.34 -46.44 -41.08
CA VAL A 403 -16.44 -46.08 -40.17
C VAL A 403 -17.64 -45.57 -40.95
N THR A 404 -18.82 -46.06 -40.64
CA THR A 404 -20.08 -45.54 -41.16
C THR A 404 -20.52 -44.39 -40.27
N VAL A 405 -20.68 -43.21 -40.86
CA VAL A 405 -21.14 -41.99 -40.18
C VAL A 405 -22.50 -41.57 -40.70
N ILE A 406 -23.34 -41.05 -39.81
CA ILE A 406 -24.66 -40.48 -40.14
C ILE A 406 -24.60 -38.95 -40.03
N ARG A 407 -25.36 -38.24 -40.87
CA ARG A 407 -25.51 -36.78 -40.75
C ARG A 407 -26.47 -36.44 -39.60
N MET A 408 -26.18 -35.33 -38.96
CA MET A 408 -26.96 -34.78 -37.85
C MET A 408 -27.53 -33.41 -38.24
N GLU A 409 -28.59 -33.00 -37.55
CA GLU A 409 -29.08 -31.62 -37.53
C GLU A 409 -29.23 -31.12 -36.09
N LEU A 410 -29.30 -29.80 -35.91
CA LEU A 410 -29.47 -29.20 -34.59
C LEU A 410 -30.96 -29.08 -34.24
N GLY A 411 -31.40 -29.84 -33.23
CA GLY A 411 -32.71 -29.70 -32.59
C GLY A 411 -32.73 -28.60 -31.51
N GLU A 412 -33.72 -28.66 -30.63
CA GLU A 412 -33.87 -27.69 -29.52
C GLU A 412 -32.68 -27.73 -28.54
N PRO A 413 -32.34 -26.59 -27.89
CA PRO A 413 -31.32 -26.53 -26.85
C PRO A 413 -31.68 -27.40 -25.64
N ASP A 414 -30.68 -28.08 -25.08
CA ASP A 414 -30.76 -28.76 -23.80
C ASP A 414 -30.70 -27.76 -22.62
N ALA A 415 -30.79 -28.26 -21.39
CA ALA A 415 -30.74 -27.44 -20.17
C ALA A 415 -29.42 -26.67 -19.99
N SER A 416 -28.36 -27.03 -20.73
CA SER A 416 -27.09 -26.30 -20.79
C SER A 416 -27.06 -25.22 -21.87
N GLY A 417 -28.15 -25.06 -22.63
CA GLY A 417 -28.26 -24.15 -23.77
C GLY A 417 -27.67 -24.70 -25.07
N ARG A 418 -27.10 -25.92 -25.07
CA ARG A 418 -26.50 -26.54 -26.26
C ARG A 418 -27.57 -27.24 -27.07
N ARG A 419 -27.61 -27.00 -28.38
CA ARG A 419 -28.57 -27.67 -29.27
C ARG A 419 -28.38 -29.19 -29.29
N ARG A 420 -29.48 -29.93 -29.18
CA ARG A 420 -29.46 -31.39 -29.22
C ARG A 420 -29.16 -31.86 -30.64
N PRO A 421 -28.24 -32.82 -30.84
CA PRO A 421 -28.02 -33.39 -32.15
C PRO A 421 -29.16 -34.39 -32.46
N VAL A 422 -29.77 -34.27 -33.64
CA VAL A 422 -30.84 -35.14 -34.14
C VAL A 422 -30.35 -35.84 -35.40
N THR A 423 -30.62 -37.13 -35.54
CA THR A 423 -30.19 -37.94 -36.70
C THR A 423 -31.01 -37.58 -37.93
N VAL A 424 -30.34 -37.42 -39.07
CA VAL A 424 -30.99 -37.34 -40.38
C VAL A 424 -31.06 -38.75 -40.96
N GLU A 425 -32.23 -39.39 -40.90
CA GLU A 425 -32.40 -40.77 -41.36
C GLU A 425 -32.05 -40.95 -42.85
N GLY A 426 -31.37 -42.07 -43.19
CA GLY A 426 -30.98 -42.39 -44.58
C GLY A 426 -29.79 -41.60 -45.11
N SER A 427 -29.03 -40.92 -44.24
CA SER A 427 -27.87 -40.09 -44.60
C SER A 427 -26.51 -40.74 -44.35
N GLU A 428 -26.50 -42.04 -44.10
CA GLU A 428 -25.31 -42.81 -43.76
C GLU A 428 -24.34 -42.92 -44.94
N PHE A 429 -23.04 -42.72 -44.68
CA PHE A 429 -21.99 -43.00 -45.65
C PHE A 429 -20.72 -43.51 -44.97
N GLU A 430 -19.91 -44.24 -45.74
CA GLU A 430 -18.69 -44.88 -45.27
C GLU A 430 -17.47 -43.96 -45.44
N MET A 431 -16.63 -43.87 -44.42
CA MET A 431 -15.34 -43.17 -44.43
C MET A 431 -14.21 -44.16 -44.14
N GLU A 432 -13.29 -44.32 -45.09
CA GLU A 432 -12.07 -45.13 -44.90
C GLU A 432 -11.14 -44.49 -43.87
N VAL A 433 -10.68 -45.27 -42.88
CA VAL A 433 -9.87 -44.79 -41.76
C VAL A 433 -8.99 -45.91 -41.21
N ASP A 434 -7.74 -45.61 -40.85
CA ASP A 434 -6.82 -46.56 -40.23
C ASP A 434 -6.91 -46.56 -38.70
N TYR A 435 -7.24 -45.41 -38.09
CA TYR A 435 -7.34 -45.24 -36.63
C TYR A 435 -8.52 -44.35 -36.21
N ILE A 436 -9.25 -44.74 -35.16
CA ILE A 436 -10.29 -43.92 -34.53
C ILE A 436 -9.92 -43.63 -33.08
N LEU A 437 -9.88 -42.34 -32.72
CA LEU A 437 -9.65 -41.87 -31.35
C LEU A 437 -10.96 -41.32 -30.76
N ALA A 438 -11.56 -42.08 -29.84
CA ALA A 438 -12.81 -41.70 -29.16
C ALA A 438 -12.52 -40.74 -27.98
N ALA A 439 -12.78 -39.44 -28.18
CA ALA A 439 -12.58 -38.37 -27.21
C ALA A 439 -13.93 -37.78 -26.74
N ILE A 440 -14.84 -38.66 -26.30
CA ILE A 440 -16.25 -38.30 -26.01
C ILE A 440 -16.62 -38.24 -24.51
N GLY A 441 -15.66 -38.42 -23.60
CA GLY A 441 -15.88 -38.27 -22.15
C GLY A 441 -15.03 -39.22 -21.31
N GLN A 442 -15.00 -38.99 -20.00
CA GLN A 442 -14.29 -39.82 -19.03
C GLN A 442 -15.23 -40.21 -17.89
N LYS A 443 -14.93 -41.32 -17.22
CA LYS A 443 -15.64 -41.80 -16.02
C LYS A 443 -14.65 -42.10 -14.91
N THR A 444 -15.10 -41.87 -13.68
CA THR A 444 -14.34 -42.18 -12.46
C THR A 444 -14.43 -43.68 -12.16
N GLU A 445 -13.29 -44.30 -11.87
CA GLU A 445 -13.23 -45.67 -11.38
C GLU A 445 -13.08 -45.68 -9.86
N ILE A 446 -14.08 -46.22 -9.18
CA ILE A 446 -14.21 -46.25 -7.71
C ILE A 446 -14.08 -47.68 -7.15
N ASN A 447 -13.28 -48.51 -7.79
CA ASN A 447 -13.13 -49.94 -7.47
C ASN A 447 -12.55 -50.22 -6.06
N PHE A 448 -12.07 -49.19 -5.37
CA PHE A 448 -11.53 -49.25 -4.00
C PHE A 448 -12.59 -48.97 -2.90
N LEU A 449 -13.85 -48.71 -3.27
CA LEU A 449 -14.93 -48.41 -2.31
C LEU A 449 -15.08 -49.49 -1.24
N GLU A 450 -15.02 -50.76 -1.64
CA GLU A 450 -15.17 -51.89 -0.74
C GLU A 450 -14.01 -51.97 0.26
N ASP A 451 -12.76 -51.82 -0.21
CA ASP A 451 -11.57 -51.80 0.65
C ASP A 451 -11.65 -50.67 1.70
N ILE A 452 -12.10 -49.45 1.32
CA ILE A 452 -12.31 -48.36 2.29
C ILE A 452 -13.43 -48.73 3.28
N ASN A 453 -14.58 -49.18 2.80
CA ASN A 453 -15.76 -49.44 3.64
C ASN A 453 -15.57 -50.59 4.63
N ILE A 454 -14.70 -51.56 4.33
CA ILE A 454 -14.36 -52.67 5.22
C ILE A 454 -13.53 -52.17 6.42
N TYR A 455 -12.60 -51.24 6.21
CA TYR A 455 -11.63 -50.84 7.24
C TYR A 455 -11.90 -49.47 7.87
N ALA A 456 -12.83 -48.68 7.34
CA ALA A 456 -13.19 -47.37 7.87
C ALA A 456 -13.87 -47.44 9.26
N LYS A 457 -13.49 -46.50 10.13
CA LYS A 457 -14.09 -46.35 11.48
C LYS A 457 -15.19 -45.31 11.45
N GLY A 458 -16.43 -45.78 11.34
CA GLY A 458 -17.64 -44.95 11.41
C GLY A 458 -18.00 -44.33 10.07
N GLY A 459 -19.15 -44.73 9.54
CA GLY A 459 -19.65 -44.27 8.24
C GLY A 459 -19.29 -45.19 7.07
N GLN A 460 -19.64 -44.76 5.86
CA GLN A 460 -19.33 -45.47 4.62
C GLN A 460 -19.19 -44.47 3.47
N LEU A 461 -18.30 -44.77 2.53
CA LEU A 461 -18.17 -44.09 1.25
C LEU A 461 -19.25 -44.61 0.30
N LYS A 462 -19.97 -43.70 -0.35
CA LYS A 462 -21.05 -44.02 -1.29
C LYS A 462 -20.75 -43.44 -2.67
N PRO A 463 -21.13 -44.13 -3.76
CA PRO A 463 -21.16 -43.52 -5.06
C PRO A 463 -22.38 -42.60 -5.21
N THR A 464 -22.23 -41.53 -5.98
CA THR A 464 -23.34 -40.74 -6.50
C THR A 464 -24.06 -41.51 -7.61
N LYS A 465 -25.22 -41.01 -8.06
CA LYS A 465 -25.95 -41.59 -9.21
C LYS A 465 -25.15 -41.65 -10.52
N TRP A 466 -24.03 -40.92 -10.60
CA TRP A 466 -23.15 -40.85 -11.77
C TRP A 466 -21.90 -41.74 -11.65
N GLY A 467 -21.69 -42.39 -10.50
CA GLY A 467 -20.53 -43.23 -10.23
C GLY A 467 -19.32 -42.50 -9.64
N ASP A 468 -19.47 -41.22 -9.26
CA ASP A 468 -18.44 -40.44 -8.55
C ASP A 468 -18.57 -40.61 -7.02
N VAL A 469 -17.59 -40.15 -6.24
CA VAL A 469 -17.59 -40.20 -4.77
C VAL A 469 -18.57 -39.18 -4.19
N ASP A 470 -19.49 -39.63 -3.33
CA ASP A 470 -20.42 -38.76 -2.59
C ASP A 470 -19.69 -38.00 -1.47
N ALA A 471 -19.76 -36.67 -1.53
CA ALA A 471 -19.17 -35.78 -0.53
C ALA A 471 -20.07 -34.56 -0.33
N ASN A 472 -20.03 -34.00 0.88
CA ASN A 472 -20.80 -32.80 1.21
C ASN A 472 -20.39 -31.64 0.28
N PRO A 473 -21.33 -30.97 -0.40
CA PRO A 473 -20.99 -29.94 -1.38
C PRO A 473 -20.35 -28.69 -0.77
N GLU A 474 -20.50 -28.45 0.55
CA GLU A 474 -20.00 -27.28 1.28
C GLU A 474 -18.74 -27.54 2.12
N THR A 475 -18.42 -28.80 2.45
CA THR A 475 -17.21 -29.16 3.21
C THR A 475 -16.31 -30.18 2.51
N LEU A 476 -16.82 -30.88 1.50
CA LEU A 476 -16.16 -32.00 0.82
C LEU A 476 -15.77 -33.17 1.74
N GLN A 477 -16.38 -33.23 2.92
CA GLN A 477 -16.32 -34.40 3.79
C GLN A 477 -17.20 -35.51 3.22
N THR A 478 -16.71 -36.74 3.23
CA THR A 478 -17.48 -37.92 2.79
C THR A 478 -18.37 -38.44 3.93
N GLY A 479 -19.04 -39.57 3.71
CA GLY A 479 -19.77 -40.27 4.78
C GLY A 479 -18.89 -40.81 5.91
N ILE A 480 -17.56 -40.78 5.76
CA ILE A 480 -16.58 -41.21 6.77
C ILE A 480 -15.90 -39.95 7.35
N PRO A 481 -15.92 -39.72 8.69
CA PRO A 481 -15.52 -38.45 9.29
C PRO A 481 -14.09 -37.97 8.97
N ASN A 482 -13.12 -38.88 8.87
CA ASN A 482 -11.72 -38.55 8.58
C ASN A 482 -11.35 -38.69 7.09
N VAL A 483 -12.33 -38.90 6.21
CA VAL A 483 -12.11 -39.02 4.76
C VAL A 483 -12.81 -37.88 4.01
N PHE A 484 -12.04 -37.18 3.20
CA PHE A 484 -12.49 -36.09 2.33
C PHE A 484 -12.27 -36.48 0.87
N ALA A 485 -13.01 -35.88 -0.06
CA ALA A 485 -12.83 -36.12 -1.50
C ALA A 485 -12.87 -34.82 -2.29
N ALA A 486 -12.02 -34.68 -3.30
CA ALA A 486 -11.94 -33.47 -4.14
C ALA A 486 -11.49 -33.78 -5.57
N GLY A 487 -11.79 -32.86 -6.49
CA GLY A 487 -11.42 -32.97 -7.91
C GLY A 487 -12.41 -33.84 -8.69
N ASP A 488 -11.94 -34.41 -9.79
CA ASP A 488 -12.79 -35.17 -10.72
C ASP A 488 -13.53 -36.31 -10.04
N GLY A 489 -12.91 -36.94 -9.04
CA GLY A 489 -13.52 -38.02 -8.26
C GLY A 489 -14.82 -37.65 -7.55
N VAL A 490 -15.17 -36.37 -7.40
CA VAL A 490 -16.44 -35.92 -6.78
C VAL A 490 -17.42 -35.36 -7.82
N THR A 491 -16.92 -34.62 -8.80
CA THR A 491 -17.76 -33.87 -9.76
C THR A 491 -17.86 -34.50 -11.15
N GLY A 492 -17.12 -35.58 -11.40
CA GLY A 492 -16.75 -36.00 -12.76
C GLY A 492 -15.71 -35.05 -13.37
N PRO A 493 -15.36 -35.21 -14.66
CA PRO A 493 -14.29 -34.46 -15.32
C PRO A 493 -14.44 -32.95 -15.15
N ALA A 494 -13.58 -32.35 -14.33
CA ALA A 494 -13.57 -30.93 -14.03
C ALA A 494 -12.40 -30.23 -14.72
N THR A 495 -12.42 -28.91 -14.72
CA THR A 495 -11.27 -28.12 -15.17
C THR A 495 -10.18 -28.09 -14.09
N LEU A 496 -8.92 -27.92 -14.51
CA LEU A 496 -7.77 -27.79 -13.60
C LEU A 496 -8.05 -26.85 -12.41
N ILE A 497 -8.57 -25.66 -12.69
CA ILE A 497 -8.80 -24.63 -11.68
C ILE A 497 -9.95 -24.98 -10.71
N GLU A 498 -10.91 -25.80 -11.13
CA GLU A 498 -11.97 -26.33 -10.25
C GLU A 498 -11.43 -27.40 -9.30
N ALA A 499 -10.53 -28.27 -9.79
CA ALA A 499 -9.84 -29.24 -8.94
C ALA A 499 -9.00 -28.55 -7.86
N VAL A 500 -8.28 -27.48 -8.21
CA VAL A 500 -7.54 -26.63 -7.25
C VAL A 500 -8.49 -26.00 -6.22
N ALA A 501 -9.64 -25.47 -6.66
CA ALA A 501 -10.63 -24.87 -5.77
C ALA A 501 -11.21 -25.88 -4.76
N GLN A 502 -11.55 -27.09 -5.23
CA GLN A 502 -12.02 -28.17 -4.36
C GLN A 502 -10.93 -28.63 -3.40
N ALA A 503 -9.68 -28.75 -3.84
CA ALA A 503 -8.57 -29.10 -2.97
C ALA A 503 -8.39 -28.12 -1.81
N GLY A 504 -8.47 -26.81 -2.06
CA GLY A 504 -8.42 -25.81 -0.99
C GLY A 504 -9.59 -25.95 0.01
N LYS A 505 -10.77 -26.31 -0.48
CA LYS A 505 -11.96 -26.55 0.35
C LYS A 505 -11.83 -27.82 1.21
N ALA A 506 -11.41 -28.93 0.61
CA ALA A 506 -11.18 -30.19 1.32
C ALA A 506 -10.05 -30.05 2.35
N SER A 507 -8.97 -29.32 2.01
CA SER A 507 -7.84 -29.08 2.91
C SER A 507 -8.24 -28.26 4.14
N ARG A 508 -9.06 -27.22 3.96
CA ARG A 508 -9.62 -26.44 5.08
C ARG A 508 -10.45 -27.33 6.01
N SER A 509 -11.36 -28.12 5.44
CA SER A 509 -12.21 -29.02 6.22
C SER A 509 -11.40 -30.08 6.96
N CYS A 510 -10.41 -30.67 6.30
CA CYS A 510 -9.47 -31.62 6.90
C CYS A 510 -8.68 -30.97 8.05
N HIS A 511 -8.16 -29.76 7.84
CA HIS A 511 -7.49 -29.00 8.91
C HIS A 511 -8.42 -28.72 10.10
N GLN A 512 -9.68 -28.31 9.88
CA GLN A 512 -10.66 -28.11 10.95
C GLN A 512 -10.89 -29.40 11.74
N TYR A 513 -11.10 -30.52 11.04
CA TYR A 513 -11.28 -31.83 11.65
C TYR A 513 -10.08 -32.23 12.52
N LEU A 514 -8.85 -32.15 11.97
CA LEU A 514 -7.62 -32.50 12.67
C LEU A 514 -7.31 -31.59 13.86
N SER A 515 -7.80 -30.35 13.82
CA SER A 515 -7.64 -29.36 14.90
C SER A 515 -8.76 -29.41 15.94
N GLY A 516 -9.71 -30.34 15.82
CA GLY A 516 -10.87 -30.45 16.72
C GLY A 516 -11.87 -29.29 16.61
N LEU A 517 -11.85 -28.56 15.49
CA LEU A 517 -12.76 -27.45 15.21
C LEU A 517 -14.02 -27.94 14.49
N PRO A 518 -15.17 -27.25 14.64
CA PRO A 518 -16.34 -27.54 13.84
C PRO A 518 -16.07 -27.32 12.34
N LEU A 519 -16.60 -28.23 11.52
CA LEU A 519 -16.52 -28.17 10.05
C LEU A 519 -17.45 -27.09 9.51
N GLU A 520 -16.96 -25.86 9.54
CA GLU A 520 -17.69 -24.70 9.04
C GLU A 520 -17.23 -24.29 7.65
N PRO A 521 -18.16 -24.11 6.69
CA PRO A 521 -17.82 -23.58 5.37
C PRO A 521 -17.22 -22.18 5.52
N LYS A 522 -16.42 -21.75 4.55
CA LYS A 522 -15.85 -20.41 4.54
C LYS A 522 -16.99 -19.38 4.58
N CYS A 523 -16.96 -18.48 5.57
CA CYS A 523 -17.92 -17.39 5.67
C CYS A 523 -17.92 -16.59 4.36
N LYS A 524 -19.11 -16.42 3.76
CA LYS A 524 -19.26 -15.63 2.54
C LYS A 524 -19.23 -14.15 2.93
N GLU A 525 -18.21 -13.44 2.47
CA GLU A 525 -18.15 -11.99 2.61
C GLU A 525 -19.24 -11.33 1.76
N PHE A 526 -19.75 -10.19 2.21
CA PHE A 526 -20.59 -9.34 1.37
C PHE A 526 -19.78 -8.76 0.22
N VAL A 527 -20.35 -8.81 -0.99
CA VAL A 527 -19.74 -8.25 -2.20
C VAL A 527 -20.83 -7.52 -2.98
N SER A 528 -20.69 -6.20 -3.14
CA SER A 528 -21.54 -5.41 -4.03
C SER A 528 -21.18 -5.69 -5.49
N LYS A 529 -22.19 -5.72 -6.37
CA LYS A 529 -22.02 -5.94 -7.81
C LYS A 529 -22.88 -4.98 -8.61
N LYS A 530 -22.31 -4.35 -9.64
CA LYS A 530 -23.09 -3.54 -10.59
C LYS A 530 -24.17 -4.35 -11.31
N ASP A 531 -23.90 -5.64 -11.56
CA ASP A 531 -24.85 -6.57 -12.17
C ASP A 531 -26.12 -6.81 -11.33
N ASN A 532 -26.11 -6.47 -10.03
CA ASN A 532 -27.31 -6.52 -9.20
C ASN A 532 -28.29 -5.36 -9.50
N PHE A 533 -27.84 -4.32 -10.21
CA PHE A 533 -28.63 -3.13 -10.55
C PHE A 533 -29.02 -3.09 -12.03
N LYS A 534 -28.05 -3.33 -12.93
CA LYS A 534 -28.28 -3.51 -14.36
C LYS A 534 -27.21 -4.35 -15.02
N LYS A 535 -27.58 -4.96 -16.14
CA LYS A 535 -26.62 -5.58 -17.06
C LYS A 535 -25.69 -4.51 -17.63
N GLN A 536 -24.39 -4.80 -17.64
CA GLN A 536 -23.38 -3.95 -18.26
C GLN A 536 -23.44 -4.07 -19.79
N ILE A 537 -23.34 -2.94 -20.51
CA ILE A 537 -23.50 -2.86 -21.98
C ILE A 537 -22.33 -2.10 -22.62
N THR A 538 -22.09 -2.36 -23.91
CA THR A 538 -20.95 -1.82 -24.68
C THR A 538 -20.83 -0.29 -24.65
N ASP A 539 -21.93 0.42 -24.93
CA ASP A 539 -21.95 1.89 -25.08
C ASP A 539 -21.39 2.64 -23.86
N GLU A 540 -21.53 2.07 -22.65
CA GLU A 540 -21.05 2.69 -21.41
C GLU A 540 -19.54 2.63 -21.23
N TYR A 541 -18.88 1.69 -21.89
CA TYR A 541 -17.44 1.45 -21.73
C TYR A 541 -16.65 2.08 -22.88
N VAL A 542 -17.15 2.00 -24.13
CA VAL A 542 -16.48 2.54 -25.33
C VAL A 542 -16.23 4.06 -25.22
N VAL A 543 -17.14 4.79 -24.58
CA VAL A 543 -17.00 6.24 -24.38
C VAL A 543 -16.01 6.60 -23.26
N ARG A 544 -15.79 5.70 -22.30
CA ARG A 544 -15.01 5.97 -21.08
C ARG A 544 -13.56 5.51 -21.16
N TYR A 545 -13.26 4.50 -21.96
CA TYR A 545 -11.93 3.90 -22.03
C TYR A 545 -11.40 3.90 -23.46
N GLN A 546 -10.09 3.99 -23.61
CA GLN A 546 -9.46 3.91 -24.93
C GLN A 546 -9.44 2.45 -25.43
N GLN A 547 -9.73 2.29 -26.72
CA GLN A 547 -9.52 1.01 -27.40
C GLN A 547 -8.03 0.69 -27.54
N GLN A 548 -7.64 -0.53 -27.12
CA GLN A 548 -6.27 -1.03 -27.13
C GLN A 548 -6.28 -2.53 -27.42
N MET A 549 -5.68 -2.93 -28.54
CA MET A 549 -5.57 -4.35 -28.91
C MET A 549 -4.68 -5.11 -27.92
N ARG A 550 -5.02 -6.39 -27.66
CA ARG A 550 -4.19 -7.30 -26.86
C ARG A 550 -2.88 -7.59 -27.57
N HIS A 551 -1.77 -7.65 -26.83
CA HIS A 551 -0.57 -8.31 -27.34
C HIS A 551 -0.77 -9.82 -27.27
N GLU A 552 -0.92 -10.45 -28.44
CA GLU A 552 -1.13 -11.89 -28.53
C GLU A 552 0.11 -12.65 -28.07
N MET A 553 -0.12 -13.83 -27.49
CA MET A 553 0.96 -14.72 -27.06
C MET A 553 1.80 -15.12 -28.28
N PRO A 554 3.12 -14.87 -28.27
CA PRO A 554 3.99 -15.37 -29.32
C PRO A 554 3.88 -16.89 -29.43
N THR A 555 3.71 -17.40 -30.66
CA THR A 555 3.67 -18.83 -30.94
C THR A 555 4.72 -19.22 -31.97
N MET A 556 5.12 -20.48 -31.94
CA MET A 556 5.94 -21.07 -32.99
C MET A 556 5.21 -21.02 -34.34
N ASP A 557 5.92 -20.72 -35.43
CA ASP A 557 5.36 -20.73 -36.79
C ASP A 557 4.72 -22.10 -37.09
N PRO A 558 3.48 -22.18 -37.62
CA PRO A 558 2.79 -23.42 -37.94
C PRO A 558 3.62 -24.46 -38.72
N LYS A 559 4.48 -24.01 -39.65
CA LYS A 559 5.33 -24.90 -40.45
C LYS A 559 6.36 -25.67 -39.61
N ASN A 560 6.71 -25.13 -38.45
CA ASN A 560 7.69 -25.69 -37.54
C ASN A 560 7.05 -26.48 -36.39
N ARG A 561 5.73 -26.67 -36.36
CA ARG A 561 5.02 -27.29 -35.22
C ARG A 561 4.95 -28.82 -35.23
N VAL A 562 5.53 -29.47 -36.24
CA VAL A 562 5.61 -30.94 -36.32
C VAL A 562 6.74 -31.45 -35.41
N ASN A 563 6.64 -31.15 -34.12
CA ASN A 563 7.48 -31.64 -33.03
C ASN A 563 6.75 -31.44 -31.69
N PHE A 564 7.33 -31.93 -30.60
CA PHE A 564 6.78 -31.83 -29.25
C PHE A 564 7.34 -30.65 -28.43
N LYS A 565 8.04 -29.68 -29.06
CA LYS A 565 8.48 -28.47 -28.37
C LYS A 565 7.28 -27.57 -28.07
N GLU A 566 7.39 -26.79 -27.01
CA GLU A 566 6.34 -25.86 -26.58
C GLU A 566 5.97 -24.89 -27.71
N VAL A 567 4.67 -24.76 -28.01
CA VAL A 567 4.16 -23.93 -29.12
C VAL A 567 3.98 -22.48 -28.69
N GLU A 568 3.39 -22.23 -27.52
CA GLU A 568 3.27 -20.88 -26.95
C GLU A 568 4.55 -20.50 -26.21
N LEU A 569 5.15 -19.36 -26.52
CA LEU A 569 6.53 -19.03 -26.09
C LEU A 569 6.61 -18.11 -24.86
N GLY A 570 5.50 -17.57 -24.37
CA GLY A 570 5.49 -16.55 -23.33
C GLY A 570 5.69 -15.14 -23.91
N TYR A 571 5.44 -14.10 -23.11
CA TYR A 571 5.78 -12.74 -23.49
C TYR A 571 7.30 -12.54 -23.58
N GLU A 572 7.71 -11.78 -24.58
CA GLU A 572 9.11 -11.64 -24.99
C GLU A 572 9.95 -10.92 -23.93
N ASN A 573 9.35 -9.99 -23.19
CA ASN A 573 10.03 -9.20 -22.16
C ASN A 573 9.05 -8.55 -21.17
N GLU A 574 9.60 -7.92 -20.14
CA GLU A 574 8.86 -7.18 -19.10
C GLU A 574 8.07 -5.99 -19.65
N GLU A 575 8.55 -5.32 -20.70
CA GLU A 575 7.85 -4.16 -21.28
C GLU A 575 6.49 -4.57 -21.87
N VAL A 576 6.44 -5.67 -22.62
CA VAL A 576 5.19 -6.23 -23.17
C VAL A 576 4.23 -6.62 -22.05
N ALA A 577 4.72 -7.32 -21.01
CA ALA A 577 3.91 -7.68 -19.86
C ALA A 577 3.37 -6.43 -19.14
N ASN A 578 4.19 -5.40 -18.97
CA ASN A 578 3.79 -4.13 -18.36
C ASN A 578 2.71 -3.42 -19.21
N GLN A 579 2.88 -3.31 -20.51
CA GLN A 579 1.87 -2.74 -21.43
C GLN A 579 0.53 -3.49 -21.33
N GLU A 580 0.55 -4.82 -21.27
CA GLU A 580 -0.67 -5.62 -21.10
C GLU A 580 -1.32 -5.38 -19.72
N THR A 581 -0.53 -5.17 -18.65
CA THR A 581 -1.09 -4.82 -17.34
C THR A 581 -1.92 -3.54 -17.41
N HIS A 582 -1.46 -2.53 -18.17
CA HIS A 582 -2.15 -1.24 -18.35
C HIS A 582 -3.50 -1.36 -19.05
N ARG A 583 -3.77 -2.45 -19.79
CA ARG A 583 -5.11 -2.73 -20.35
C ARG A 583 -6.14 -3.06 -19.26
N CYS A 584 -5.74 -3.42 -18.05
CA CYS A 584 -6.69 -3.71 -16.96
C CYS A 584 -7.50 -2.45 -16.56
N LEU A 585 -8.83 -2.53 -16.67
CA LEU A 585 -9.77 -1.44 -16.32
C LEU A 585 -10.00 -1.26 -14.81
N GLU A 586 -9.36 -2.06 -13.97
CA GLU A 586 -9.44 -1.99 -12.51
C GLU A 586 -10.88 -2.02 -11.95
N CYS A 587 -11.68 -2.99 -12.42
CA CYS A 587 -13.12 -3.04 -12.16
C CYS A 587 -13.54 -3.19 -10.68
N GLY A 588 -12.70 -3.77 -9.81
CA GLY A 588 -12.99 -3.94 -8.39
C GLY A 588 -12.45 -2.82 -7.50
N CYS A 589 -12.98 -2.71 -6.28
CA CYS A 589 -12.68 -1.62 -5.36
C CYS A 589 -11.26 -1.73 -4.74
N THR A 590 -10.53 -0.61 -4.74
CA THR A 590 -9.17 -0.48 -4.17
C THR A 590 -9.14 -0.55 -2.65
N GLU A 591 -10.23 -0.15 -1.98
CA GLU A 591 -10.38 -0.19 -0.51
C GLU A 591 -11.06 -1.50 -0.03
N TYR A 592 -10.97 -2.60 -0.78
CA TYR A 592 -11.62 -3.89 -0.47
C TYR A 592 -11.34 -4.40 0.95
N PHE A 593 -10.11 -4.23 1.45
CA PHE A 593 -9.66 -4.73 2.75
C PHE A 593 -9.98 -3.77 3.92
N THR A 594 -10.34 -2.53 3.63
CA THR A 594 -10.48 -1.42 4.61
C THR A 594 -11.86 -0.76 4.59
N CYS A 595 -12.79 -1.24 3.75
CA CYS A 595 -14.13 -0.69 3.61
C CYS A 595 -15.05 -1.09 4.78
N ASP A 596 -15.44 -0.11 5.59
CA ASP A 596 -16.34 -0.29 6.74
C ASP A 596 -17.74 -0.76 6.31
N LEU A 597 -18.25 -0.28 5.17
CA LEU A 597 -19.56 -0.70 4.66
C LEU A 597 -19.57 -2.19 4.34
N LYS A 598 -18.51 -2.71 3.70
CA LYS A 598 -18.36 -4.14 3.42
C LYS A 598 -18.26 -4.95 4.71
N LYS A 599 -17.46 -4.49 5.69
CA LYS A 599 -17.31 -5.12 7.01
C LYS A 599 -18.68 -5.32 7.65
N TYR A 600 -19.44 -4.24 7.83
CA TYR A 600 -20.73 -4.31 8.51
C TYR A 600 -21.79 -5.03 7.67
N ALA A 601 -21.79 -4.88 6.34
CA ALA A 601 -22.71 -5.62 5.48
C ALA A 601 -22.51 -7.14 5.57
N THR A 602 -21.26 -7.58 5.74
CA THR A 602 -20.92 -8.98 6.00
C THR A 602 -21.45 -9.44 7.36
N GLU A 603 -21.15 -8.67 8.42
CA GLU A 603 -21.55 -8.97 9.81
C GLU A 603 -23.07 -9.11 9.95
N TYR A 604 -23.84 -8.18 9.37
CA TYR A 604 -25.31 -8.16 9.48
C TYR A 604 -26.03 -8.93 8.36
N LYS A 605 -25.29 -9.67 7.51
CA LYS A 605 -25.83 -10.50 6.40
C LYS A 605 -26.82 -9.72 5.53
N VAL A 606 -26.38 -8.57 5.06
CA VAL A 606 -27.15 -7.64 4.23
C VAL A 606 -27.40 -8.22 2.85
N ASP A 607 -28.57 -7.92 2.29
CA ASP A 607 -28.93 -8.30 0.92
C ASP A 607 -29.13 -7.04 0.07
N GLN A 608 -28.21 -6.83 -0.88
CA GLN A 608 -28.23 -5.68 -1.79
C GLN A 608 -29.52 -5.60 -2.62
N LYS A 609 -30.21 -6.73 -2.87
CA LYS A 609 -31.43 -6.77 -3.69
C LYS A 609 -32.70 -6.54 -2.90
N LYS A 610 -32.64 -6.52 -1.56
CA LYS A 610 -33.84 -6.47 -0.71
C LYS A 610 -34.74 -5.26 -0.97
N TYR A 611 -34.14 -4.09 -1.18
CA TYR A 611 -34.85 -2.85 -1.52
C TYR A 611 -34.54 -2.41 -2.96
N ALA A 612 -34.48 -3.36 -3.90
CA ALA A 612 -34.27 -3.06 -5.31
C ALA A 612 -35.30 -2.01 -5.81
N GLY A 613 -34.81 -1.01 -6.53
CA GLY A 613 -35.60 0.15 -6.97
C GLY A 613 -34.75 1.07 -7.84
N GLY A 614 -35.08 2.37 -7.83
CA GLY A 614 -34.23 3.36 -8.49
C GLY A 614 -32.85 3.41 -7.84
N TYR A 615 -31.80 3.54 -8.66
CA TYR A 615 -30.42 3.78 -8.24
C TYR A 615 -29.82 4.90 -9.08
N LYS A 616 -28.68 5.43 -8.67
CA LYS A 616 -27.94 6.47 -9.38
C LYS A 616 -26.63 5.93 -9.92
N GLU A 617 -26.26 6.42 -11.09
CA GLU A 617 -24.96 6.22 -11.70
C GLU A 617 -24.31 7.57 -11.94
N TYR A 618 -23.03 7.65 -11.60
CA TYR A 618 -22.19 8.84 -11.75
C TYR A 618 -20.95 8.50 -12.56
N THR A 619 -20.46 9.48 -13.34
CA THR A 619 -19.10 9.43 -13.89
C THR A 619 -18.10 9.61 -12.76
N ILE A 620 -17.00 8.86 -12.81
CA ILE A 620 -15.90 8.99 -11.84
C ILE A 620 -15.10 10.26 -12.19
N ASP A 621 -14.84 11.09 -11.19
CA ASP A 621 -14.10 12.35 -11.35
C ASP A 621 -12.61 12.14 -11.03
N PHE A 622 -11.78 12.28 -12.07
CA PHE A 622 -10.31 12.25 -12.03
C PHE A 622 -9.69 13.62 -12.31
N SER A 623 -10.48 14.71 -12.31
CA SER A 623 -10.00 16.06 -12.65
C SER A 623 -8.94 16.60 -11.70
N HIS A 624 -8.85 16.05 -10.48
CA HIS A 624 -7.83 16.40 -9.52
C HIS A 624 -6.66 15.40 -9.56
N PRO A 625 -5.39 15.86 -9.67
CA PRO A 625 -4.24 14.98 -9.87
C PRO A 625 -3.98 14.00 -8.71
N PHE A 626 -4.46 14.32 -7.51
CA PHE A 626 -4.25 13.52 -6.29
C PHE A 626 -5.51 12.91 -5.68
N ILE A 627 -6.70 13.28 -6.17
CA ILE A 627 -7.98 12.92 -5.55
C ILE A 627 -8.90 12.36 -6.62
N GLU A 628 -9.35 11.13 -6.43
CA GLU A 628 -10.40 10.48 -7.21
C GLU A 628 -11.71 10.58 -6.44
N ILE A 629 -12.81 10.93 -7.11
CA ILE A 629 -14.17 10.90 -6.53
C ILE A 629 -15.05 9.94 -7.33
N ASP A 630 -15.42 8.83 -6.70
CA ASP A 630 -16.39 7.86 -7.21
C ASP A 630 -17.68 7.91 -6.38
N SER A 631 -18.61 8.77 -6.82
CA SER A 631 -19.91 8.94 -6.16
C SER A 631 -20.78 7.68 -6.17
N ASN A 632 -20.49 6.70 -7.03
CA ASN A 632 -21.22 5.42 -7.03
C ASN A 632 -20.97 4.60 -5.76
N LYS A 633 -19.84 4.85 -5.07
CA LYS A 633 -19.49 4.21 -3.79
C LYS A 633 -19.97 5.00 -2.56
N CYS A 634 -20.54 6.18 -2.75
CA CYS A 634 -20.85 7.10 -1.66
C CYS A 634 -22.12 6.67 -0.89
N VAL A 635 -22.04 6.70 0.45
CA VAL A 635 -23.19 6.43 1.35
C VAL A 635 -23.75 7.71 1.99
N LEU A 636 -23.43 8.88 1.44
CA LEU A 636 -23.89 10.20 1.90
C LEU A 636 -23.66 10.45 3.40
N CYS A 637 -22.59 9.87 3.96
CA CYS A 637 -22.23 10.03 5.37
C CYS A 637 -21.79 11.46 5.73
N SER A 638 -21.50 12.29 4.72
CA SER A 638 -21.03 13.68 4.84
C SER A 638 -19.68 13.86 5.54
N ARG A 639 -18.93 12.79 5.88
CA ARG A 639 -17.62 12.90 6.55
C ARG A 639 -16.63 13.74 5.74
N CYS A 640 -16.58 13.55 4.42
CA CYS A 640 -15.69 14.30 3.52
C CYS A 640 -16.03 15.79 3.44
N VAL A 641 -17.32 16.14 3.36
CA VAL A 641 -17.81 17.53 3.37
C VAL A 641 -17.49 18.18 4.71
N ARG A 642 -17.82 17.49 5.80
CA ARG A 642 -17.66 18.00 7.17
C ARG A 642 -16.20 18.13 7.57
N ILE A 643 -15.33 17.17 7.26
CA ILE A 643 -13.89 17.31 7.56
C ILE A 643 -13.28 18.49 6.78
N CYS A 644 -13.71 18.70 5.53
CA CYS A 644 -13.26 19.82 4.71
C CYS A 644 -13.71 21.18 5.27
N ARG A 645 -14.92 21.25 5.84
CA ARG A 645 -15.51 22.47 6.38
C ARG A 645 -15.14 22.76 7.84
N GLU A 646 -15.26 21.78 8.72
CA GLU A 646 -15.17 21.91 10.18
C GLU A 646 -13.72 21.81 10.67
N VAL A 647 -12.87 21.00 10.02
CA VAL A 647 -11.48 20.76 10.46
C VAL A 647 -10.46 21.45 9.58
N VAL A 648 -10.55 21.25 8.25
CA VAL A 648 -9.62 21.86 7.32
C VAL A 648 -9.91 23.36 7.15
N GLY A 649 -11.20 23.72 7.13
CA GLY A 649 -11.68 25.07 6.88
C GLY A 649 -11.64 25.50 5.42
N ALA A 650 -11.38 24.57 4.50
CA ALA A 650 -11.37 24.84 3.06
C ALA A 650 -12.80 24.93 2.49
N ASN A 651 -13.75 24.15 2.99
CA ASN A 651 -15.15 24.12 2.51
C ASN A 651 -15.28 23.90 0.99
N ALA A 652 -14.40 23.06 0.42
CA ALA A 652 -14.32 22.79 -1.01
C ALA A 652 -15.39 21.82 -1.52
N LEU A 653 -15.95 20.99 -0.64
CA LEU A 653 -16.95 19.95 -0.96
C LEU A 653 -18.30 20.29 -0.34
N GLY A 654 -19.38 19.94 -1.02
CA GLY A 654 -20.75 20.09 -0.55
C GLY A 654 -21.66 18.91 -0.90
N LEU A 655 -22.87 18.91 -0.34
CA LEU A 655 -23.97 18.05 -0.77
C LEU A 655 -24.81 18.81 -1.80
N VAL A 656 -24.82 18.31 -3.04
CA VAL A 656 -25.55 18.93 -4.16
C VAL A 656 -26.90 18.23 -4.33
N GLN A 657 -27.93 18.97 -4.75
CA GLN A 657 -29.33 18.53 -4.85
C GLN A 657 -29.96 18.11 -3.51
N ARG A 658 -31.14 17.47 -3.52
CA ARG A 658 -31.91 17.09 -2.33
C ARG A 658 -32.51 15.69 -2.47
N GLY A 659 -32.71 15.02 -1.33
CA GLY A 659 -33.36 13.72 -1.24
C GLY A 659 -32.57 12.63 -1.95
N PHE A 660 -33.26 11.80 -2.73
CA PHE A 660 -32.66 10.68 -3.46
C PHE A 660 -31.62 11.11 -4.51
N ASN A 661 -31.67 12.35 -4.99
CA ASN A 661 -30.71 12.83 -5.99
C ASN A 661 -29.45 13.48 -5.35
N THR A 662 -29.31 13.46 -4.03
CA THR A 662 -28.16 14.07 -3.36
C THR A 662 -26.86 13.34 -3.65
N TYR A 663 -25.79 14.08 -3.96
CA TYR A 663 -24.43 13.55 -4.13
C TYR A 663 -23.38 14.53 -3.59
N VAL A 664 -22.15 14.03 -3.42
CA VAL A 664 -21.00 14.84 -2.98
C VAL A 664 -20.29 15.37 -4.22
N ALA A 665 -20.08 16.68 -4.28
CA ALA A 665 -19.31 17.31 -5.34
C ALA A 665 -18.70 18.63 -4.85
N PRO A 666 -17.76 19.22 -5.61
CA PRO A 666 -17.28 20.56 -5.33
C PRO A 666 -18.40 21.60 -5.41
N ALA A 667 -18.23 22.72 -4.71
CA ALA A 667 -19.19 23.82 -4.77
C ALA A 667 -19.37 24.34 -6.20
N MET A 668 -20.58 24.78 -6.54
CA MET A 668 -20.94 25.37 -7.85
C MET A 668 -20.78 24.48 -9.09
N GLY A 669 -20.39 23.21 -8.91
CA GLY A 669 -20.17 22.28 -10.03
C GLY A 669 -18.81 22.42 -10.71
N ASP A 670 -17.91 23.22 -10.15
CA ASP A 670 -16.53 23.38 -10.64
C ASP A 670 -15.68 22.14 -10.32
N SER A 671 -14.48 22.04 -10.89
CA SER A 671 -13.52 21.00 -10.48
C SER A 671 -12.97 21.29 -9.08
N LEU A 672 -12.47 20.26 -8.39
CA LEU A 672 -11.77 20.46 -7.12
C LEU A 672 -10.57 21.42 -7.27
N THR A 673 -9.92 21.43 -8.43
CA THR A 673 -8.75 22.29 -8.72
C THR A 673 -9.12 23.78 -8.83
N GLN A 674 -10.38 24.09 -9.18
CA GLN A 674 -10.92 25.45 -9.26
C GLN A 674 -11.59 25.91 -7.95
N SER A 675 -11.81 24.98 -7.03
CA SER A 675 -12.39 25.25 -5.71
C SER A 675 -11.36 25.74 -4.69
N THR A 676 -11.80 25.96 -3.44
CA THR A 676 -10.95 26.25 -2.28
C THR A 676 -10.15 25.03 -1.77
N CYS A 677 -10.12 23.91 -2.50
CA CYS A 677 -9.38 22.71 -2.13
C CYS A 677 -7.89 22.99 -1.90
N GLU A 678 -7.36 22.46 -0.79
CA GLU A 678 -5.95 22.58 -0.42
C GLU A 678 -5.12 21.32 -0.72
N SER A 679 -5.76 20.31 -1.31
CA SER A 679 -5.15 18.99 -1.53
C SER A 679 -4.56 18.38 -0.26
N CYS A 680 -5.26 18.49 0.88
CA CYS A 680 -4.76 17.97 2.15
C CYS A 680 -5.03 16.45 2.35
N GLY A 681 -5.87 15.84 1.51
CA GLY A 681 -6.24 14.42 1.61
C GLY A 681 -7.04 14.04 2.87
N SER A 682 -7.55 15.02 3.63
CA SER A 682 -8.39 14.76 4.80
C SER A 682 -9.73 14.11 4.42
N CYS A 683 -10.29 14.45 3.25
CA CYS A 683 -11.51 13.83 2.71
C CYS A 683 -11.31 12.34 2.38
N ILE A 684 -10.15 11.97 1.83
CA ILE A 684 -9.74 10.58 1.58
C ILE A 684 -9.67 9.84 2.92
N SER A 685 -8.93 10.39 3.88
CA SER A 685 -8.70 9.78 5.19
C SER A 685 -10.00 9.62 6.01
N ALA A 686 -11.03 10.41 5.71
CA ALA A 686 -12.33 10.36 6.36
C ALA A 686 -13.38 9.52 5.58
N CYS A 687 -13.06 9.00 4.40
CA CYS A 687 -14.03 8.24 3.61
C CYS A 687 -14.12 6.78 4.07
N PRO A 688 -15.28 6.28 4.57
CA PRO A 688 -15.43 4.89 5.03
C PRO A 688 -15.58 3.85 3.91
N THR A 689 -15.86 4.29 2.67
CA THR A 689 -16.31 3.41 1.58
C THR A 689 -15.43 3.44 0.34
N GLY A 690 -14.32 4.18 0.36
CA GLY A 690 -13.48 4.37 -0.83
C GLY A 690 -14.18 5.15 -1.96
N ALA A 691 -15.18 5.97 -1.62
CA ALA A 691 -15.81 6.90 -2.57
C ALA A 691 -14.93 8.12 -2.88
N ILE A 692 -13.97 8.43 -2.02
CA ILE A 692 -12.90 9.40 -2.28
C ILE A 692 -11.59 8.70 -1.97
N THR A 693 -10.75 8.52 -3.00
CA THR A 693 -9.49 7.77 -2.95
C THR A 693 -8.33 8.63 -3.46
N GLU A 694 -7.10 8.15 -3.26
CA GLU A 694 -5.93 8.78 -3.86
C GLU A 694 -5.93 8.49 -5.37
N ASN A 695 -5.79 9.53 -6.18
CA ASN A 695 -5.51 9.37 -7.61
C ASN A 695 -4.02 9.11 -7.77
N VAL A 696 -3.64 7.87 -8.09
CA VAL A 696 -2.25 7.39 -8.10
C VAL A 696 -1.77 7.10 -9.52
N PRO A 697 -0.47 7.30 -9.83
CA PRO A 697 0.06 7.10 -11.18
C PRO A 697 0.41 5.63 -11.51
N PHE A 698 0.07 4.70 -10.63
CA PHE A 698 0.33 3.25 -10.75
C PHE A 698 -0.96 2.50 -10.47
N LYS A 699 -1.02 1.19 -10.78
CA LYS A 699 -2.23 0.41 -10.48
C LYS A 699 -2.32 0.09 -8.99
N PRO A 700 -3.25 0.67 -8.19
CA PRO A 700 -3.31 0.39 -6.76
C PRO A 700 -3.58 -1.08 -6.44
N GLY A 701 -4.48 -1.72 -7.21
CA GLY A 701 -4.95 -3.09 -6.96
C GLY A 701 -5.62 -3.28 -5.58
N PRO A 702 -6.50 -4.27 -5.41
CA PRO A 702 -6.79 -4.77 -4.08
C PRO A 702 -5.57 -5.59 -3.61
N VAL A 703 -4.73 -5.01 -2.76
CA VAL A 703 -3.62 -5.72 -2.11
C VAL A 703 -3.63 -5.51 -0.61
N GLU A 704 -3.37 -6.58 0.15
CA GLU A 704 -3.12 -6.48 1.59
C GLU A 704 -1.74 -5.87 1.81
N MET A 705 -1.71 -4.73 2.50
CA MET A 705 -0.49 -3.95 2.73
C MET A 705 0.05 -4.19 4.14
N LYS A 706 1.38 -4.25 4.27
CA LYS A 706 2.08 -4.17 5.56
C LYS A 706 2.17 -2.72 6.00
N LYS A 707 2.02 -2.48 7.30
CA LYS A 707 2.13 -1.16 7.93
C LYS A 707 3.55 -0.95 8.47
N VAL A 708 4.08 0.23 8.25
CA VAL A 708 5.41 0.67 8.70
C VAL A 708 5.21 2.01 9.40
N ASP A 709 5.38 2.03 10.72
CA ASP A 709 5.27 3.26 11.50
C ASP A 709 6.60 4.01 11.51
N THR A 710 6.55 5.34 11.35
CA THR A 710 7.71 6.24 11.32
C THR A 710 7.27 7.66 11.61
N ILE A 711 8.21 8.60 11.66
CA ILE A 711 7.95 10.04 11.79
C ILE A 711 7.94 10.73 10.42
N ASP A 712 7.06 11.72 10.25
CA ASP A 712 7.06 12.64 9.11
C ASP A 712 8.41 13.36 8.97
N MET A 713 9.01 13.26 7.77
CA MET A 713 10.29 13.91 7.45
C MET A 713 10.13 15.29 6.81
N PHE A 714 8.90 15.77 6.58
CA PHE A 714 8.68 17.00 5.83
C PHE A 714 8.58 18.24 6.74
N GLY A 715 7.52 18.33 7.55
CA GLY A 715 7.18 19.53 8.33
C GLY A 715 7.79 19.53 9.73
N SER A 716 7.93 20.72 10.34
CA SER A 716 8.56 20.88 11.66
C SER A 716 7.72 20.41 12.84
N GLU A 717 6.45 20.10 12.60
CA GLU A 717 5.61 19.37 13.54
C GLU A 717 6.16 17.96 13.79
N GLY A 718 6.70 17.32 12.74
CA GLY A 718 7.36 16.01 12.80
C GLY A 718 6.51 14.96 13.50
N PHE A 719 5.28 14.71 13.05
CA PHE A 719 4.35 13.79 13.73
C PHE A 719 4.43 12.36 13.20
N ASP A 720 3.95 11.40 13.99
CA ASP A 720 3.86 10.00 13.61
C ASP A 720 2.93 9.75 12.40
N ILE A 721 3.43 8.92 11.48
CA ILE A 721 2.70 8.45 10.31
C ILE A 721 2.82 6.92 10.19
N THR A 722 1.87 6.33 9.48
CA THR A 722 1.93 4.94 9.05
C THR A 722 2.03 4.90 7.53
N LEU A 723 3.12 4.35 7.02
CA LEU A 723 3.33 4.02 5.62
C LEU A 723 2.77 2.62 5.33
N HIS A 724 2.09 2.45 4.20
CA HIS A 724 1.50 1.18 3.78
C HIS A 724 2.26 0.66 2.57
N SER A 725 2.77 -0.56 2.62
CA SER A 725 3.62 -1.14 1.57
C SER A 725 3.31 -2.60 1.25
N LYS A 726 3.65 -3.04 0.04
CA LYS A 726 3.60 -4.44 -0.40
C LYS A 726 4.85 -4.72 -1.24
N GLY A 727 5.57 -5.81 -0.93
CA GLY A 727 6.83 -6.14 -1.62
C GLY A 727 7.89 -5.05 -1.57
N GLY A 728 7.89 -4.21 -0.53
CA GLY A 728 8.79 -3.04 -0.43
C GLY A 728 8.36 -1.80 -1.22
N TYR A 729 7.29 -1.87 -2.02
CA TYR A 729 6.68 -0.74 -2.72
C TYR A 729 5.64 -0.05 -1.83
N PHE A 730 5.76 1.26 -1.62
CA PHE A 730 4.85 2.06 -0.80
C PHE A 730 3.64 2.51 -1.61
N MET A 731 2.45 2.25 -1.08
CA MET A 731 1.17 2.40 -1.77
C MET A 731 0.38 3.61 -1.27
N LYS A 732 0.44 3.92 0.03
CA LYS A 732 -0.22 5.09 0.64
C LYS A 732 0.37 5.44 2.00
N ALA A 733 0.01 6.62 2.54
CA ALA A 733 0.32 7.05 3.90
C ALA A 733 -0.93 7.48 4.68
N THR A 734 -0.95 7.22 5.99
CA THR A 734 -2.03 7.62 6.91
C THR A 734 -1.48 8.23 8.19
N ALA A 735 -2.23 9.13 8.83
CA ALA A 735 -1.86 9.69 10.12
C ALA A 735 -1.90 8.61 11.21
N LYS A 736 -0.97 8.71 12.16
CA LYS A 736 -1.00 7.97 13.42
C LYS A 736 -1.24 8.95 14.57
N LYS A 737 -2.11 8.58 15.50
CA LYS A 737 -2.34 9.39 16.70
C LYS A 737 -1.15 9.27 17.63
N SER A 738 -0.66 10.39 18.12
CA SER A 738 0.46 10.47 19.07
C SER A 738 0.35 11.69 19.98
N ALA A 739 1.34 11.91 20.84
CA ALA A 739 1.39 13.07 21.73
C ALA A 739 1.44 14.40 20.94
N VAL A 740 2.11 14.42 19.79
CA VAL A 740 2.19 15.60 18.91
C VAL A 740 0.93 15.72 18.04
N ASN A 741 0.42 14.61 17.51
CA ASN A 741 -0.75 14.56 16.64
C ASN A 741 -1.93 13.84 17.31
N PHE A 742 -2.43 14.41 18.41
CA PHE A 742 -3.54 13.81 19.18
C PHE A 742 -4.85 13.70 18.39
N SER A 743 -5.02 14.52 17.35
CA SER A 743 -6.21 14.53 16.51
C SER A 743 -6.16 13.50 15.36
N GLY A 744 -4.99 12.99 15.00
CA GLY A 744 -4.83 12.08 13.86
C GLY A 744 -5.05 12.75 12.50
N ASN A 745 -4.53 13.97 12.34
CA ASN A 745 -4.55 14.69 11.06
C ASN A 745 -3.28 14.39 10.26
N ILE A 746 -3.32 14.53 8.94
CA ILE A 746 -2.15 14.34 8.08
C ILE A 746 -1.89 15.62 7.26
N SER A 747 -0.62 15.89 6.96
CA SER A 747 -0.20 16.93 6.03
C SER A 747 -0.26 16.41 4.59
N ARG A 748 -0.36 17.29 3.60
CA ARG A 748 -0.32 16.87 2.19
C ARG A 748 1.05 16.28 1.82
N GLU A 749 2.12 16.80 2.42
CA GLU A 749 3.49 16.33 2.25
C GLU A 749 3.59 14.88 2.72
N ALA A 750 3.12 14.55 3.92
CA ALA A 750 3.10 13.18 4.40
C ALA A 750 2.11 12.30 3.60
N LYS A 751 0.96 12.85 3.19
CA LYS A 751 -0.09 12.12 2.49
C LYS A 751 0.33 11.66 1.10
N PHE A 752 0.99 12.53 0.33
CA PHE A 752 1.32 12.29 -1.08
C PHE A 752 2.84 12.23 -1.35
N GLY A 753 3.68 12.62 -0.39
CA GLY A 753 5.13 12.65 -0.56
C GLY A 753 5.81 11.30 -0.48
N TYR A 754 5.15 10.23 -0.04
CA TYR A 754 5.77 8.90 0.12
C TYR A 754 6.31 8.30 -1.18
N HIS A 755 5.92 8.82 -2.36
CA HIS A 755 6.36 8.29 -3.66
C HIS A 755 7.88 8.31 -3.87
N PHE A 756 8.63 9.24 -3.26
CA PHE A 756 10.10 9.24 -3.40
C PHE A 756 10.74 7.95 -2.82
N LEU A 757 10.04 7.25 -1.92
CA LEU A 757 10.52 5.99 -1.35
C LEU A 757 10.52 4.84 -2.37
N ASN A 758 9.75 4.98 -3.46
CA ASN A 758 9.68 4.04 -4.57
C ASN A 758 10.64 4.38 -5.71
N ASP A 759 11.38 5.48 -5.61
CA ASP A 759 12.30 5.93 -6.64
C ASP A 759 13.49 4.97 -6.75
N LYS A 760 13.61 4.31 -7.91
CA LYS A 760 14.68 3.33 -8.20
C LYS A 760 16.06 3.98 -8.33
N THR A 761 16.14 5.31 -8.43
CA THR A 761 17.41 6.06 -8.54
C THR A 761 18.07 6.36 -7.19
N ARG A 762 17.50 5.87 -6.08
CA ARG A 762 18.08 6.01 -4.74
C ARG A 762 19.49 5.40 -4.71
N LEU A 763 20.44 6.15 -4.19
CA LEU A 763 21.81 5.70 -3.97
C LEU A 763 21.83 4.60 -2.89
N THR A 764 22.48 3.47 -3.21
CA THR A 764 22.59 2.32 -2.30
C THR A 764 24.02 1.91 -1.99
N LYS A 765 24.99 2.43 -2.77
CA LYS A 765 26.42 2.15 -2.65
C LYS A 765 27.23 3.44 -2.67
N PRO A 766 28.43 3.46 -2.05
CA PRO A 766 29.38 4.55 -2.19
C PRO A 766 29.84 4.74 -3.64
N LEU A 767 30.04 5.99 -4.04
CA LEU A 767 30.58 6.36 -5.35
C LEU A 767 31.83 7.24 -5.20
N LEU A 768 32.84 6.99 -6.02
CA LEU A 768 34.05 7.81 -6.13
C LEU A 768 34.16 8.38 -7.54
N LYS A 769 34.51 9.67 -7.67
CA LYS A 769 34.70 10.32 -8.96
C LYS A 769 36.13 10.10 -9.47
N VAL A 770 36.27 9.31 -10.53
CA VAL A 770 37.55 9.00 -11.19
C VAL A 770 37.49 9.43 -12.65
N GLY A 771 38.40 10.29 -13.08
CA GLY A 771 38.41 10.80 -14.47
C GLY A 771 37.12 11.54 -14.87
N GLY A 772 36.46 12.18 -13.91
CA GLY A 772 35.20 12.91 -14.11
C GLY A 772 33.93 12.04 -14.12
N LYS A 773 34.04 10.72 -13.98
CA LYS A 773 32.90 9.78 -13.91
C LYS A 773 32.84 9.12 -12.54
N PHE A 774 31.62 8.85 -12.06
CA PHE A 774 31.43 8.10 -10.82
C PHE A 774 31.56 6.59 -11.05
N VAL A 775 32.32 5.93 -10.18
CA VAL A 775 32.44 4.48 -10.10
C VAL A 775 31.99 4.01 -8.72
N GLU A 776 31.33 2.84 -8.66
CA GLU A 776 30.98 2.20 -7.39
C GLU A 776 32.26 1.73 -6.69
N VAL A 777 32.38 2.02 -5.39
CA VAL A 777 33.51 1.61 -4.54
C VAL A 777 32.99 1.01 -3.24
N SER A 778 33.84 0.25 -2.54
CA SER A 778 33.52 -0.23 -1.20
C SER A 778 33.47 0.92 -0.18
N TYR A 779 32.78 0.71 0.95
CA TYR A 779 32.82 1.67 2.06
C TYR A 779 34.23 1.90 2.58
N GLN A 780 35.05 0.84 2.62
CA GLN A 780 36.45 0.91 3.05
C GLN A 780 37.25 1.89 2.17
N GLU A 781 37.22 1.71 0.86
CA GLU A 781 37.91 2.59 -0.09
C GLU A 781 37.41 4.04 0.00
N ALA A 782 36.10 4.24 0.12
CA ALA A 782 35.54 5.58 0.29
C ALA A 782 36.05 6.24 1.58
N TYR A 783 36.10 5.51 2.69
CA TYR A 783 36.59 6.03 3.97
C TYR A 783 38.08 6.33 3.93
N ASP A 784 38.89 5.47 3.30
CA ASP A 784 40.33 5.69 3.17
C ASP A 784 40.63 7.00 2.43
N VAL A 785 39.94 7.27 1.32
CA VAL A 785 40.06 8.54 0.58
C VAL A 785 39.61 9.73 1.43
N ILE A 786 38.48 9.61 2.12
CA ILE A 786 37.96 10.67 3.00
C ILE A 786 38.99 11.02 4.09
N VAL A 787 39.51 10.00 4.78
CA VAL A 787 40.45 10.15 5.90
C VAL A 787 41.79 10.69 5.41
N GLU A 788 42.29 10.23 4.25
CA GLU A 788 43.49 10.77 3.61
C GLU A 788 43.35 12.28 3.38
N LYS A 789 42.24 12.71 2.75
CA LYS A 789 42.01 14.13 2.43
C LYS A 789 41.85 14.99 3.67
N ILE A 790 41.18 14.49 4.71
CA ILE A 790 41.09 15.19 6.00
C ILE A 790 42.48 15.41 6.60
N LYS A 791 43.33 14.36 6.63
CA LYS A 791 44.68 14.41 7.23
C LYS A 791 45.68 15.23 6.41
N ALA A 792 45.43 15.43 5.11
CA ALA A 792 46.31 16.16 4.21
C ALA A 792 46.26 17.70 4.35
N VAL A 793 45.32 18.23 5.15
CA VAL A 793 45.11 19.68 5.32
C VAL A 793 45.04 20.06 6.81
N SER A 794 45.07 21.36 7.13
CA SER A 794 44.91 21.80 8.51
C SER A 794 43.47 21.55 9.02
N PRO A 795 43.24 21.37 10.33
CA PRO A 795 41.90 21.17 10.88
C PRO A 795 40.85 22.15 10.34
N ASP A 796 41.17 23.44 10.30
CA ASP A 796 40.25 24.50 9.88
C ASP A 796 40.11 24.65 8.35
N ASP A 797 40.88 23.92 7.56
CA ASP A 797 40.65 23.77 6.12
C ASP A 797 39.48 22.80 5.82
N ASN A 798 38.99 22.06 6.82
CA ASN A 798 37.86 21.16 6.72
C ASN A 798 36.56 21.84 7.19
N MET A 799 35.47 21.64 6.46
CA MET A 799 34.12 22.11 6.81
C MET A 799 33.12 20.97 6.81
N PHE A 800 32.31 20.88 7.86
CA PHE A 800 31.24 19.89 8.02
C PHE A 800 29.87 20.56 7.99
N MET A 801 29.01 20.15 7.06
CA MET A 801 27.67 20.68 6.86
C MET A 801 26.65 19.56 7.12
N ALA A 802 25.69 19.77 8.02
CA ALA A 802 24.69 18.77 8.37
C ALA A 802 23.26 19.32 8.25
N GLY A 803 22.35 18.54 7.67
CA GLY A 803 20.97 18.92 7.41
C GLY A 803 19.97 18.36 8.41
N ALA A 804 18.84 19.05 8.55
CA ALA A 804 17.72 18.68 9.41
C ALA A 804 16.99 17.37 9.01
N ARG A 805 17.45 16.67 7.97
CA ARG A 805 16.96 15.32 7.61
C ARG A 805 17.54 14.24 8.52
N LEU A 806 18.74 14.47 9.03
CA LEU A 806 19.47 13.51 9.87
C LEU A 806 18.83 13.40 11.25
N SER A 807 18.96 12.22 11.87
CA SER A 807 18.52 11.99 13.25
C SER A 807 19.36 12.81 14.24
N ASN A 808 18.88 12.98 15.46
CA ASN A 808 19.64 13.63 16.52
C ASN A 808 20.99 12.94 16.75
N GLU A 809 21.02 11.62 16.69
CA GLU A 809 22.21 10.80 16.90
C GLU A 809 23.20 10.99 15.75
N GLU A 810 22.72 11.04 14.51
CA GLU A 810 23.55 11.32 13.33
C GLU A 810 24.12 12.75 13.36
N LEU A 811 23.30 13.76 13.70
CA LEU A 811 23.77 15.14 13.87
C LEU A 811 24.84 15.24 14.95
N TYR A 812 24.63 14.58 16.08
CA TYR A 812 25.60 14.49 17.16
C TYR A 812 26.92 13.86 16.70
N LEU A 813 26.86 12.77 15.93
CA LEU A 813 28.05 12.10 15.39
C LEU A 813 28.79 12.97 14.37
N VAL A 814 28.09 13.72 13.51
CA VAL A 814 28.74 14.66 12.57
C VAL A 814 29.55 15.72 13.33
N GLN A 815 28.99 16.32 14.38
CA GLN A 815 29.76 17.31 15.14
C GLN A 815 30.86 16.68 15.99
N LYS A 816 30.68 15.44 16.46
CA LYS A 816 31.73 14.68 17.16
C LYS A 816 32.89 14.37 16.21
N LEU A 817 32.60 14.05 14.95
CA LEU A 817 33.59 13.87 13.90
C LEU A 817 34.38 15.17 13.66
N ALA A 818 33.69 16.30 13.48
CA ALA A 818 34.34 17.60 13.25
C ALA A 818 35.23 18.02 14.44
N ARG A 819 34.70 18.00 15.66
CA ARG A 819 35.38 18.54 16.85
C ARG A 819 36.28 17.54 17.53
N GLY A 820 35.77 16.33 17.74
CA GLY A 820 36.48 15.26 18.42
C GLY A 820 37.60 14.71 17.55
N ALA A 821 37.31 14.39 16.28
CA ALA A 821 38.25 13.72 15.37
C ALA A 821 39.15 14.70 14.63
N VAL A 822 38.55 15.63 13.88
CA VAL A 822 39.29 16.57 13.02
C VAL A 822 39.85 17.76 13.76
N LYS A 823 39.33 18.04 14.97
CA LYS A 823 39.73 19.16 15.84
C LYS A 823 39.39 20.54 15.26
N THR A 824 38.25 20.67 14.58
CA THR A 824 37.74 21.96 14.10
C THR A 824 36.34 22.26 14.63
N ASN A 825 36.03 23.56 14.76
CA ASN A 825 34.68 24.06 15.03
C ASN A 825 33.94 24.47 13.74
N ASN A 826 34.48 24.15 12.57
CA ASN A 826 33.81 24.37 11.29
C ASN A 826 32.71 23.33 11.05
N VAL A 827 31.67 23.37 11.88
CA VAL A 827 30.44 22.57 11.74
C VAL A 827 29.24 23.50 11.67
N ASN A 828 28.40 23.36 10.66
CA ASN A 828 27.25 24.22 10.43
C ASN A 828 26.18 23.53 9.57
N SER A 829 25.12 24.25 9.19
CA SER A 829 24.06 23.77 8.30
C SER A 829 23.76 24.82 7.24
N PHE A 830 23.61 24.40 5.97
CA PHE A 830 23.18 25.30 4.90
C PHE A 830 21.77 25.84 5.16
N HIS A 831 20.91 25.05 5.81
CA HIS A 831 19.56 25.46 6.24
C HIS A 831 19.53 26.82 6.96
N TYR A 832 20.52 27.11 7.82
CA TYR A 832 20.60 28.34 8.62
C TYR A 832 21.77 29.25 8.25
N LEU A 833 22.54 28.92 7.21
CA LEU A 833 23.69 29.72 6.78
C LEU A 833 23.25 31.12 6.35
N GLY A 834 23.84 32.14 6.99
CA GLY A 834 23.55 33.54 6.67
C GLY A 834 22.20 34.08 7.14
N ARG A 835 21.40 33.32 7.91
CA ARG A 835 20.05 33.72 8.32
C ARG A 835 19.96 34.44 9.68
N GLY A 836 21.08 34.60 10.39
CA GLY A 836 21.19 35.23 11.70
C GLY A 836 20.90 34.30 12.89
N SER A 837 20.95 34.84 14.11
CA SER A 837 20.96 34.06 15.37
C SER A 837 19.60 33.92 16.07
N GLY A 838 18.60 34.72 15.69
CA GLY A 838 17.30 34.81 16.38
C GLY A 838 16.41 33.57 16.37
N TYR A 839 16.71 32.56 15.56
CA TYR A 839 15.96 31.30 15.54
C TYR A 839 16.38 30.31 16.63
N MET A 840 17.51 30.56 17.30
CA MET A 840 18.11 29.62 18.27
C MET A 840 17.18 29.35 19.46
N ASN A 841 16.41 30.36 19.86
CA ASN A 841 15.45 30.28 20.95
C ASN A 841 14.02 29.98 20.48
N ASN A 842 13.80 29.80 19.17
CA ASN A 842 12.50 29.41 18.65
C ASN A 842 12.27 27.97 19.06
N ALA A 843 11.29 27.74 19.95
CA ALA A 843 11.02 26.53 20.74
C ALA A 843 11.35 26.65 22.24
N TYR A 844 12.00 27.73 22.70
CA TYR A 844 12.14 28.03 24.12
C TYR A 844 10.83 28.64 24.67
N LYS A 845 10.15 27.91 25.56
CA LYS A 845 8.85 28.31 26.14
C LYS A 845 7.74 28.60 25.09
N ASN A 846 7.72 27.80 24.00
CA ASN A 846 6.61 27.82 23.03
C ASN A 846 5.31 27.32 23.68
N VAL A 847 4.18 27.81 23.18
CA VAL A 847 2.87 27.28 23.57
C VAL A 847 2.73 25.85 23.03
N PRO A 848 2.42 24.85 23.86
CA PRO A 848 2.17 23.49 23.39
C PRO A 848 0.95 23.42 22.45
N PHE A 849 1.02 22.60 21.40
CA PHE A 849 -0.05 22.46 20.40
C PHE A 849 -1.41 22.08 21.00
N GLU A 850 -1.44 21.25 22.04
CA GLU A 850 -2.65 20.89 22.80
C GLU A 850 -3.35 22.09 23.46
N GLN A 851 -2.63 23.20 23.67
CA GLN A 851 -3.16 24.41 24.30
C GLN A 851 -3.74 25.42 23.28
N ILE A 852 -3.56 25.20 21.97
CA ILE A 852 -4.11 26.06 20.91
C ILE A 852 -5.63 26.18 21.05
N GLY A 853 -6.31 25.07 21.36
CA GLY A 853 -7.77 25.06 21.55
C GLY A 853 -8.26 25.94 22.71
N LYS A 854 -7.40 26.31 23.65
CA LYS A 854 -7.77 27.12 24.82
C LYS A 854 -7.50 28.61 24.63
N ALA A 855 -6.99 29.02 23.46
CA ALA A 855 -6.69 30.41 23.16
C ALA A 855 -7.96 31.26 23.07
N GLY A 856 -7.90 32.47 23.65
CA GLY A 856 -8.92 33.51 23.45
C GLY A 856 -8.75 34.21 22.10
N ARG A 857 -7.48 34.42 21.70
CA ARG A 857 -7.13 35.01 20.41
C ARG A 857 -5.81 34.47 19.87
N ILE A 858 -5.75 34.26 18.56
CA ILE A 858 -4.57 33.77 17.84
C ILE A 858 -4.20 34.77 16.74
N TYR A 859 -2.93 35.13 16.68
CA TYR A 859 -2.36 36.00 15.65
C TYR A 859 -1.43 35.19 14.77
N ILE A 860 -1.72 35.08 13.48
CA ILE A 860 -0.85 34.46 12.48
C ILE A 860 -0.09 35.58 11.79
N LEU A 861 1.25 35.52 11.79
CA LEU A 861 2.08 36.54 11.18
C LEU A 861 2.79 36.00 9.94
N GLU A 862 2.50 36.61 8.79
CA GLU A 862 3.15 36.43 7.47
C GLU A 862 3.04 35.04 6.80
N THR A 863 2.88 33.98 7.59
CA THR A 863 2.99 32.60 7.15
C THR A 863 1.68 32.05 6.58
N GLU A 864 1.78 31.34 5.45
CA GLU A 864 0.69 30.53 4.89
C GLU A 864 0.62 29.16 5.58
N ILE A 865 0.19 29.15 6.85
CA ILE A 865 0.18 27.94 7.68
C ILE A 865 -0.62 26.78 7.08
N ASN A 866 -1.66 27.05 6.30
CA ASN A 866 -2.43 25.99 5.63
C ASN A 866 -1.62 25.24 4.57
N ARG A 867 -0.59 25.90 4.01
CA ARG A 867 0.29 25.35 3.00
C ARG A 867 1.47 24.61 3.62
N ASP A 868 2.15 25.23 4.58
CA ASP A 868 3.45 24.74 5.06
C ASP A 868 3.36 23.99 6.39
N HIS A 869 2.29 24.24 7.18
CA HIS A 869 2.11 23.69 8.53
C HIS A 869 0.65 23.28 8.77
N SER A 870 0.16 22.43 7.86
CA SER A 870 -1.27 22.08 7.76
C SER A 870 -1.83 21.48 9.05
N LEU A 871 -1.03 20.76 9.84
CA LEU A 871 -1.45 20.22 11.13
C LEU A 871 -1.81 21.35 12.11
N VAL A 872 -0.92 22.33 12.26
CA VAL A 872 -1.14 23.50 13.12
C VAL A 872 -2.30 24.34 12.59
N ASN A 873 -2.43 24.49 11.26
CA ASN A 873 -3.58 25.14 10.65
C ASN A 873 -4.90 24.46 11.03
N HIS A 874 -4.99 23.13 10.98
CA HIS A 874 -6.20 22.41 11.39
C HIS A 874 -6.53 22.66 12.87
N MET A 875 -5.53 22.71 13.74
CA MET A 875 -5.73 22.99 15.18
C MET A 875 -6.25 24.42 15.42
N ILE A 876 -5.66 25.41 14.76
CA ILE A 876 -6.08 26.82 14.86
C ILE A 876 -7.51 26.99 14.32
N PHE A 877 -7.81 26.37 13.18
CA PHE A 877 -9.14 26.46 12.61
C PHE A 877 -10.20 25.75 13.47
N ASN A 878 -9.87 24.60 14.06
CA ASN A 878 -10.73 23.94 15.05
C ASN A 878 -11.01 24.86 16.25
N ALA A 879 -10.00 25.55 16.79
CA ALA A 879 -10.18 26.51 17.88
C ALA A 879 -11.16 27.64 17.48
N LYS A 880 -11.01 28.20 16.28
CA LYS A 880 -11.96 29.18 15.74
C LYS A 880 -13.38 28.61 15.60
N HIS A 881 -13.51 27.42 15.03
CA HIS A 881 -14.81 26.84 14.69
C HIS A 881 -15.60 26.41 15.94
N LEU A 882 -14.96 25.61 16.81
CA LEU A 882 -15.56 25.00 17.99
C LEU A 882 -15.61 25.96 19.17
N ASN A 883 -14.51 26.67 19.45
CA ASN A 883 -14.35 27.47 20.66
C ASN A 883 -14.56 28.98 20.42
N LYS A 884 -14.89 29.36 19.18
CA LYS A 884 -15.11 30.76 18.76
C LYS A 884 -13.89 31.67 19.02
N THR A 885 -12.69 31.10 19.05
CA THR A 885 -11.42 31.82 19.16
C THR A 885 -11.27 32.83 18.02
N GLN A 886 -10.90 34.06 18.33
CA GLN A 886 -10.61 35.08 17.33
C GLN A 886 -9.27 34.78 16.67
N VAL A 887 -9.24 34.67 15.34
CA VAL A 887 -8.01 34.42 14.57
C VAL A 887 -7.72 35.62 13.66
N GLU A 888 -6.60 36.30 13.87
CA GLU A 888 -6.18 37.46 13.08
C GLU A 888 -4.95 37.13 12.25
N TYR A 889 -4.96 37.49 10.96
CA TYR A 889 -3.82 37.31 10.07
C TYR A 889 -3.20 38.65 9.73
N ILE A 890 -1.96 38.85 10.20
CA ILE A 890 -1.16 40.05 9.98
C ILE A 890 -0.12 39.72 8.91
N THR A 891 -0.20 40.35 7.75
CA THR A 891 0.65 39.98 6.61
C THR A 891 1.00 41.16 5.72
N THR A 892 2.13 41.06 5.03
CA THR A 892 2.51 41.94 3.93
C THR A 892 1.81 41.61 2.62
N LYS A 893 1.26 40.39 2.51
CA LYS A 893 0.68 39.84 1.28
C LYS A 893 -0.68 40.46 0.98
N GLY A 894 -0.99 40.54 -0.33
CA GLY A 894 -2.32 40.86 -0.86
C GLY A 894 -3.30 39.71 -0.60
N GLU A 895 -4.10 39.29 -1.56
CA GLU A 895 -5.02 38.15 -1.38
C GLU A 895 -4.28 36.84 -1.07
N THR A 896 -4.80 36.05 -0.12
CA THR A 896 -4.22 34.75 0.25
C THR A 896 -5.29 33.68 0.43
N LYS A 897 -4.89 32.41 0.32
CA LYS A 897 -5.80 31.27 0.58
C LYS A 897 -6.20 31.15 2.06
N LEU A 898 -5.60 31.91 2.97
CA LEU A 898 -6.01 31.95 4.39
C LEU A 898 -7.17 32.92 4.66
N ASP A 899 -7.50 33.81 3.74
CA ASP A 899 -8.41 34.95 3.99
C ASP A 899 -9.81 34.50 4.46
N HIS A 900 -10.33 33.39 3.92
CA HIS A 900 -11.62 32.82 4.33
C HIS A 900 -11.56 32.04 5.66
N LYS A 901 -10.36 31.71 6.15
CA LYS A 901 -10.16 30.93 7.38
C LYS A 901 -9.95 31.80 8.60
N VAL A 902 -9.56 33.05 8.42
CA VAL A 902 -9.30 33.98 9.53
C VAL A 902 -10.57 34.76 9.90
N SER A 903 -10.56 35.42 11.05
CA SER A 903 -11.65 36.28 11.52
C SER A 903 -11.45 37.73 11.06
N LYS A 904 -10.18 38.13 10.97
CA LYS A 904 -9.75 39.46 10.53
C LYS A 904 -8.41 39.34 9.82
N LYS A 905 -8.21 40.17 8.80
CA LYS A 905 -6.92 40.33 8.12
C LYS A 905 -6.45 41.77 8.29
N THR A 906 -5.19 41.94 8.65
CA THR A 906 -4.54 43.24 8.80
C THR A 906 -3.34 43.27 7.87
N ARG A 907 -3.40 44.11 6.83
CA ARG A 907 -2.27 44.30 5.91
C ARG A 907 -1.28 45.30 6.49
N VAL A 908 0.00 44.95 6.45
CA VAL A 908 1.12 45.80 6.90
C VAL A 908 2.17 45.90 5.79
N LYS A 909 3.04 46.90 5.83
CA LYS A 909 4.16 47.03 4.87
C LYS A 909 5.35 46.16 5.24
N SER A 910 5.59 46.00 6.55
CA SER A 910 6.72 45.23 7.07
C SER A 910 6.39 44.68 8.44
N ILE A 911 6.49 43.36 8.59
CA ILE A 911 6.25 42.67 9.86
C ILE A 911 7.29 43.11 10.91
N TYR A 912 8.56 43.25 10.51
CA TYR A 912 9.61 43.73 11.39
C TYR A 912 9.27 45.10 11.99
N HIS A 913 8.99 46.09 11.14
CA HIS A 913 8.69 47.45 11.61
C HIS A 913 7.38 47.49 12.40
N PHE A 914 6.38 46.67 12.03
CA PHE A 914 5.13 46.56 12.76
C PHE A 914 5.33 46.09 14.19
N VAL A 915 6.10 45.02 14.40
CA VAL A 915 6.37 44.48 15.74
C VAL A 915 7.29 45.43 16.52
N LYS A 916 8.31 46.02 15.88
CA LYS A 916 9.19 47.01 16.53
C LYS A 916 8.42 48.26 16.97
N ALA A 917 7.49 48.75 16.14
CA ALA A 917 6.59 49.85 16.51
C ALA A 917 5.64 49.45 17.64
N ALA A 918 5.13 48.21 17.67
CA ALA A 918 4.33 47.70 18.78
C ALA A 918 5.11 47.68 20.10
N ASN A 919 6.36 47.19 20.08
CA ASN A 919 7.27 47.20 21.23
C ASN A 919 7.54 48.63 21.72
N HIS A 920 7.81 49.57 20.79
CA HIS A 920 7.97 50.97 21.11
C HIS A 920 6.71 51.55 21.77
N TYR A 921 5.53 51.30 21.20
CA TYR A 921 4.27 51.84 21.73
C TYR A 921 3.95 51.33 23.14
N ILE A 922 4.24 50.06 23.44
CA ILE A 922 4.10 49.50 24.78
C ILE A 922 4.96 50.29 25.77
N LEU A 923 6.22 50.53 25.43
CA LEU A 923 7.18 51.20 26.31
C LEU A 923 6.87 52.69 26.48
N SER A 924 6.49 53.39 25.41
CA SER A 924 6.18 54.83 25.46
C SER A 924 4.94 55.13 26.29
N ASN A 925 4.03 54.16 26.43
CA ASN A 925 2.78 54.28 27.18
C ASN A 925 2.77 53.50 28.50
N ASN A 926 3.92 52.95 28.93
CA ASN A 926 4.05 52.15 30.16
C ASN A 926 3.09 50.96 30.26
N LEU A 927 2.85 50.26 29.16
CA LEU A 927 1.92 49.11 29.08
C LEU A 927 2.59 47.75 29.36
N GLN A 928 3.89 47.74 29.64
CA GLN A 928 4.67 46.53 29.91
C GLN A 928 4.36 45.90 31.28
N ASN A 929 4.51 44.57 31.38
CA ASN A 929 4.34 43.80 32.62
C ASN A 929 5.64 43.78 33.44
N MET A 930 5.81 44.78 34.30
CA MET A 930 7.03 44.90 35.13
C MET A 930 7.24 43.73 36.09
N MET A 931 6.18 43.12 36.61
CA MET A 931 6.29 41.97 37.51
C MET A 931 6.96 40.78 36.79
N PHE A 932 6.47 40.45 35.58
CA PHE A 932 7.08 39.39 34.79
C PHE A 932 8.52 39.70 34.42
N ILE A 933 8.79 40.94 33.99
CA ILE A 933 10.11 41.38 33.54
C ILE A 933 11.15 41.25 34.66
N ASN A 934 10.84 41.73 35.86
CA ASN A 934 11.77 41.70 37.00
C ASN A 934 12.17 40.26 37.39
N ASP A 935 11.19 39.35 37.37
CA ASP A 935 11.38 37.97 37.81
C ASP A 935 12.01 37.09 36.72
N ASN A 936 11.65 37.29 35.44
CA ASN A 936 11.92 36.34 34.37
C ASN A 936 12.83 36.86 33.26
N CYS A 937 13.16 38.16 33.23
CA CYS A 937 13.91 38.77 32.14
C CYS A 937 15.17 39.50 32.63
N GLU A 938 16.08 39.75 31.68
CA GLU A 938 17.30 40.53 31.87
C GLU A 938 17.53 41.47 30.68
N GLY A 939 18.36 42.52 30.85
CA GLY A 939 18.67 43.49 29.80
C GLY A 939 17.54 44.46 29.45
N PHE A 940 16.50 44.56 30.27
CA PHE A 940 15.31 45.39 29.98
C PHE A 940 15.60 46.89 29.90
N GLU A 941 16.35 47.45 30.85
CA GLU A 941 16.59 48.91 30.90
C GLU A 941 17.36 49.41 29.67
N ASP A 942 18.38 48.67 29.25
CA ASP A 942 19.16 48.99 28.05
C ASP A 942 18.29 48.88 26.79
N TYR A 943 17.51 47.80 26.67
CA TYR A 943 16.57 47.63 25.56
C TYR A 943 15.54 48.77 25.51
N LYS A 944 14.94 49.13 26.65
CA LYS A 944 13.96 50.22 26.75
C LYS A 944 14.56 51.54 26.29
N LYS A 945 15.77 51.87 26.73
CA LYS A 945 16.48 53.09 26.33
C LYS A 945 16.72 53.12 24.83
N GLN A 946 17.16 52.02 24.24
CA GLN A 946 17.46 51.93 22.81
C GLN A 946 16.20 52.01 21.95
N VAL A 947 15.11 51.32 22.34
CA VAL A 947 13.85 51.39 21.60
C VAL A 947 13.22 52.78 21.66
N LEU A 948 13.20 53.44 22.82
CA LEU A 948 12.63 54.79 22.95
C LEU A 948 13.46 55.90 22.27
N ALA A 949 14.69 55.59 21.85
CA ALA A 949 15.52 56.50 21.05
C ALA A 949 15.15 56.50 19.55
N GLU A 950 14.39 55.49 19.09
CA GLU A 950 13.92 55.39 17.71
C GLU A 950 12.76 56.38 17.43
N ASP A 951 12.63 56.84 16.18
CA ASP A 951 11.49 57.67 15.78
C ASP A 951 10.24 56.81 15.54
N TYR A 952 9.31 56.84 16.49
CA TYR A 952 8.03 56.13 16.40
C TYR A 952 7.25 56.45 15.11
N LYS A 953 7.21 57.72 14.66
CA LYS A 953 6.47 58.09 13.44
C LYS A 953 7.13 57.49 12.20
N ALA A 954 8.46 57.45 12.17
CA ALA A 954 9.20 56.78 11.11
C ALA A 954 8.92 55.26 11.09
N LEU A 955 8.92 54.61 12.26
CA LEU A 955 8.57 53.19 12.39
C LEU A 955 7.15 52.91 11.90
N VAL A 956 6.16 53.73 12.30
CA VAL A 956 4.76 53.61 11.86
C VAL A 956 4.64 53.72 10.33
N LYS A 957 5.34 54.69 9.71
CA LYS A 957 5.33 54.90 8.25
C LYS A 957 5.86 53.67 7.48
N LEU A 958 6.85 52.99 8.05
CA LEU A 958 7.44 51.76 7.51
C LEU A 958 6.61 50.50 7.85
N ALA A 959 5.82 50.54 8.92
CA ALA A 959 5.01 49.43 9.40
C ALA A 959 3.65 49.33 8.70
N CYS A 960 2.89 50.42 8.56
CA CYS A 960 1.50 50.40 8.11
C CYS A 960 1.23 51.29 6.88
N ASP A 961 0.19 50.93 6.13
CA ASP A 961 -0.47 51.77 5.12
C ASP A 961 -1.50 52.70 5.79
N CYS A 962 -1.06 53.56 6.72
CA CYS A 962 -1.93 54.56 7.37
C CYS A 962 -1.79 55.92 6.64
N PRO A 963 -2.84 56.42 5.96
CA PRO A 963 -2.79 57.71 5.24
C PRO A 963 -2.55 58.92 6.14
N ASP A 964 -2.90 58.83 7.42
CA ASP A 964 -2.78 59.87 8.45
C ASP A 964 -1.49 59.77 9.29
N GLY A 965 -0.69 58.71 9.10
CA GLY A 965 0.49 58.42 9.92
C GLY A 965 0.20 58.20 11.41
N SER A 966 -1.07 57.94 11.80
CA SER A 966 -1.47 57.85 13.21
C SER A 966 -1.00 56.58 13.92
N GLY A 967 -0.73 55.50 13.18
CA GLY A 967 -0.34 54.21 13.75
C GLY A 967 -1.49 53.44 14.40
N SER A 968 -2.75 53.84 14.15
CA SER A 968 -3.95 53.22 14.73
C SER A 968 -4.03 51.69 14.60
N CYS A 969 -3.47 51.11 13.53
CA CYS A 969 -3.28 49.67 13.34
C CYS A 969 -2.48 49.02 14.49
N ILE A 970 -1.36 49.64 14.88
CA ILE A 970 -0.41 49.17 15.89
C ILE A 970 -1.01 49.34 17.28
N GLU A 971 -1.58 50.52 17.57
CA GLU A 971 -2.20 50.81 18.86
C GLU A 971 -3.31 49.82 19.18
N LYS A 972 -4.19 49.57 18.18
CA LYS A 972 -5.26 48.58 18.30
C LYS A 972 -4.72 47.18 18.55
N PHE A 973 -3.71 46.76 17.79
CA PHE A 973 -3.07 45.46 17.99
C PHE A 973 -2.48 45.33 19.40
N VAL A 974 -1.69 46.32 19.86
CA VAL A 974 -1.08 46.30 21.19
C VAL A 974 -2.14 46.22 22.27
N LYS A 975 -3.20 47.03 22.19
CA LYS A 975 -4.27 47.02 23.18
C LYS A 975 -4.93 45.64 23.25
N GLU A 976 -5.39 45.12 22.11
CA GLU A 976 -6.08 43.82 22.05
C GLU A 976 -5.17 42.67 22.47
N PHE A 977 -3.89 42.68 22.08
CA PHE A 977 -2.93 41.66 22.44
C PHE A 977 -2.53 41.71 23.92
N ASN A 978 -2.38 42.91 24.49
CA ASN A 978 -1.98 43.05 25.89
C ASN A 978 -3.13 42.70 26.85
N GLU A 979 -4.36 43.13 26.54
CA GLU A 979 -5.56 42.88 27.34
C GLU A 979 -6.05 41.42 27.29
N GLU A 980 -5.78 40.69 26.21
CA GLU A 980 -6.13 39.26 26.10
C GLU A 980 -5.16 38.40 26.92
N ASN A 981 -5.70 37.65 27.88
CA ASN A 981 -4.90 36.77 28.75
C ASN A 981 -4.39 35.53 28.01
N ASN A 982 -5.17 35.00 27.07
CA ASN A 982 -4.90 33.76 26.34
C ASN A 982 -4.56 34.06 24.86
N ALA A 983 -3.63 35.00 24.64
CA ALA A 983 -3.21 35.42 23.30
C ALA A 983 -2.00 34.61 22.82
N ILE A 984 -2.10 34.02 21.63
CA ILE A 984 -1.02 33.25 20.99
C ILE A 984 -0.57 33.93 19.69
N ILE A 985 0.73 34.09 19.51
CA ILE A 985 1.36 34.49 18.24
C ILE A 985 1.88 33.24 17.53
N VAL A 986 1.62 33.11 16.23
CA VAL A 986 2.09 31.99 15.39
C VAL A 986 2.83 32.56 14.20
N PHE A 987 4.07 32.11 13.97
CA PHE A 987 4.87 32.50 12.82
C PHE A 987 5.76 31.33 12.35
N SER A 988 6.25 31.39 11.12
CA SER A 988 7.15 30.37 10.55
C SER A 988 8.52 30.98 10.22
N GLU A 989 9.59 30.24 10.52
CA GLU A 989 10.96 30.60 10.16
C GLU A 989 11.17 30.72 8.65
N LYS A 990 10.32 30.07 7.85
CA LYS A 990 10.34 30.14 6.39
C LYS A 990 10.17 31.57 5.85
N GLU A 991 9.35 32.36 6.53
CA GLU A 991 8.90 33.69 6.08
C GLU A 991 9.36 34.81 7.04
N ALA A 992 9.53 34.52 8.34
CA ALA A 992 10.02 35.49 9.30
C ALA A 992 11.55 35.49 9.37
N SER A 993 12.15 36.69 9.34
CA SER A 993 13.59 36.86 9.56
C SER A 993 13.98 36.58 11.01
N SER A 994 15.29 36.46 11.28
CA SER A 994 15.75 36.23 12.64
C SER A 994 15.56 37.45 13.52
N ASN A 995 15.64 38.67 12.96
CA ASN A 995 15.35 39.89 13.69
C ASN A 995 13.85 40.09 13.95
N VAL A 996 12.97 39.67 13.03
CA VAL A 996 11.53 39.56 13.32
C VAL A 996 11.30 38.62 14.50
N SER A 997 11.99 37.47 14.53
CA SER A 997 11.90 36.53 15.65
C SER A 997 12.29 37.18 16.97
N PHE A 998 13.41 37.92 17.02
CA PHE A 998 13.81 38.65 18.23
C PHE A 998 12.75 39.66 18.68
N GLU A 999 12.23 40.48 17.76
CA GLU A 999 11.22 41.49 18.11
C GLU A 999 9.91 40.85 18.60
N LEU A 1000 9.50 39.70 18.05
CA LEU A 1000 8.35 38.96 18.54
C LEU A 1000 8.58 38.38 19.94
N HIS A 1001 9.79 37.86 20.20
CA HIS A 1001 10.15 37.41 21.54
C HIS A 1001 10.20 38.57 22.54
N ASN A 1002 10.69 39.74 22.15
CA ASN A 1002 10.63 40.95 22.97
C ASN A 1002 9.17 41.33 23.28
N LEU A 1003 8.27 41.29 22.30
CA LEU A 1003 6.85 41.59 22.47
C LEU A 1003 6.18 40.69 23.53
N VAL A 1004 6.37 39.37 23.44
CA VAL A 1004 5.79 38.43 24.41
C VAL A 1004 6.45 38.50 25.79
N ARG A 1005 7.69 39.01 25.89
CA ARG A 1005 8.34 39.30 27.18
C ARG A 1005 7.82 40.59 27.79
N LEU A 1006 7.71 41.67 27.02
CA LEU A 1006 7.17 42.95 27.45
C LEU A 1006 5.75 42.81 28.02
N THR A 1007 4.93 41.99 27.38
CA THR A 1007 3.53 41.73 27.80
C THR A 1007 3.42 40.62 28.85
N GLY A 1008 4.54 39.99 29.24
CA GLY A 1008 4.59 38.91 30.22
C GLY A 1008 3.81 37.67 29.81
N LYS A 1009 3.77 37.33 28.52
CA LYS A 1009 3.04 36.20 27.94
C LYS A 1009 3.91 34.97 27.67
N LEU A 1010 5.23 35.12 27.63
CA LEU A 1010 6.16 34.00 27.37
C LEU A 1010 6.07 32.92 28.48
N GLY A 1011 5.84 31.67 28.07
CA GLY A 1011 5.77 30.52 29.00
C GLY A 1011 4.50 30.43 29.83
N LYS A 1012 3.45 31.21 29.51
CA LYS A 1012 2.14 31.08 30.16
C LYS A 1012 1.29 30.01 29.51
N THR A 1013 0.37 29.43 30.28
CA THR A 1013 -0.59 28.46 29.73
C THR A 1013 -1.51 29.16 28.73
N SER A 1014 -1.64 28.60 27.52
CA SER A 1014 -2.50 29.10 26.46
C SER A 1014 -2.21 30.54 26.02
N SER A 1015 -1.00 31.05 26.28
CA SER A 1015 -0.55 32.36 25.85
C SER A 1015 0.95 32.38 25.57
N GLY A 1016 1.37 33.19 24.60
CA GLY A 1016 2.77 33.32 24.22
C GLY A 1016 2.95 33.17 22.71
N ILE A 1017 3.90 32.33 22.31
CA ILE A 1017 4.33 32.20 20.92
C ILE A 1017 4.45 30.73 20.47
N ILE A 1018 4.19 30.50 19.20
CA ILE A 1018 4.47 29.26 18.47
C ILE A 1018 5.33 29.65 17.28
N ALA A 1019 6.63 29.39 17.41
CA ALA A 1019 7.58 29.52 16.31
C ALA A 1019 7.68 28.18 15.58
N LEU A 1020 7.27 28.14 14.32
CA LEU A 1020 7.30 26.95 13.46
C LEU A 1020 8.59 26.92 12.65
N LYS A 1021 9.40 25.88 12.80
CA LYS A 1021 10.62 25.68 12.00
C LYS A 1021 10.28 25.18 10.59
N GLU A 1022 11.26 25.04 9.71
CA GLU A 1022 11.01 24.58 8.33
C GLU A 1022 11.01 23.05 8.16
N LYS A 1023 11.74 22.29 9.00
CA LYS A 1023 11.88 20.83 8.87
C LYS A 1023 11.64 20.10 10.19
N ASN A 1024 11.30 18.82 10.08
CA ASN A 1024 10.99 17.90 11.18
C ASN A 1024 12.06 17.87 12.28
N ASN A 1025 13.35 17.92 11.91
CA ASN A 1025 14.46 17.95 12.86
C ASN A 1025 15.28 19.26 12.82
N SER A 1026 14.69 20.38 12.39
CA SER A 1026 15.38 21.68 12.41
C SER A 1026 15.79 22.09 13.84
N GLN A 1027 15.05 21.66 14.87
CA GLN A 1027 15.43 21.89 16.26
C GLN A 1027 16.63 21.02 16.67
N GLY A 1028 16.72 19.78 16.17
CA GLY A 1028 17.86 18.88 16.39
C GLY A 1028 19.20 19.47 15.95
N LEU A 1029 19.22 20.27 14.86
CA LEU A 1029 20.43 21.00 14.43
C LEU A 1029 21.01 21.87 15.57
N TYR A 1030 20.13 22.55 16.31
CA TYR A 1030 20.53 23.39 17.44
C TYR A 1030 20.87 22.55 18.66
N ASP A 1031 20.02 21.59 19.01
CA ASP A 1031 20.18 20.81 20.23
C ASP A 1031 21.45 19.94 20.18
N MET A 1032 21.81 19.43 19.00
CA MET A 1032 22.98 18.57 18.81
C MET A 1032 24.25 19.35 18.45
N GLY A 1033 24.23 20.68 18.45
CA GLY A 1033 25.44 21.50 18.32
C GLY A 1033 26.00 21.62 16.89
N ILE A 1034 25.14 21.61 15.86
CA ILE A 1034 25.51 21.87 14.45
C ILE A 1034 25.70 23.38 14.23
N ARG A 1035 26.65 23.96 14.97
CA ARG A 1035 27.00 25.38 14.88
C ARG A 1035 28.44 25.62 15.28
N PRO A 1036 29.13 26.61 14.70
CA PRO A 1036 30.53 26.83 15.04
C PRO A 1036 30.76 27.30 16.48
N THR A 1037 29.82 28.08 17.03
CA THR A 1037 29.99 28.76 18.32
C THR A 1037 29.34 28.03 19.49
N HIS A 1038 28.49 27.04 19.23
CA HIS A 1038 27.70 26.36 20.26
C HIS A 1038 27.81 24.83 20.09
N GLY A 1039 27.93 24.14 21.22
CA GLY A 1039 27.83 22.70 21.33
C GLY A 1039 26.42 22.23 21.68
N ILE A 1040 26.34 21.03 22.23
CA ILE A 1040 25.08 20.35 22.57
C ILE A 1040 24.33 21.13 23.64
N GLY A 1041 23.00 21.22 23.48
CA GLY A 1041 22.13 21.95 24.39
C GLY A 1041 22.35 23.47 24.36
N LEU A 1042 22.86 24.01 23.25
CA LEU A 1042 23.15 25.45 23.08
C LEU A 1042 24.15 26.01 24.11
N GLN A 1043 25.09 25.18 24.54
CA GLN A 1043 26.21 25.62 25.40
C GLN A 1043 27.30 26.26 24.54
N GLU A 1044 27.84 27.41 24.97
CA GLU A 1044 28.91 28.09 24.23
C GLU A 1044 30.19 27.27 24.23
N ILE A 1045 30.85 27.17 23.07
CA ILE A 1045 32.07 26.36 22.95
C ILE A 1045 33.29 27.00 23.63
N SER A 1046 33.19 28.28 23.98
CA SER A 1046 34.14 29.01 24.81
C SER A 1046 34.01 28.70 26.31
N SER A 1047 32.96 27.98 26.74
CA SER A 1047 32.79 27.59 28.14
C SER A 1047 33.78 26.49 28.53
N GLU A 1048 34.66 26.78 29.49
CA GLU A 1048 35.61 25.80 30.03
C GLU A 1048 34.90 24.60 30.65
N GLU A 1049 33.81 24.83 31.39
CA GLU A 1049 32.99 23.76 31.99
C GLU A 1049 32.45 22.80 30.92
N TYR A 1050 31.92 23.34 29.83
CA TYR A 1050 31.42 22.54 28.72
C TYR A 1050 32.55 21.74 28.06
N LEU A 1051 33.69 22.38 27.77
CA LEU A 1051 34.82 21.72 27.14
C LEU A 1051 35.37 20.57 28.00
N GLU A 1052 35.55 20.77 29.30
CA GLU A 1052 35.99 19.71 30.22
C GLU A 1052 35.00 18.55 30.28
N LYS A 1053 33.70 18.86 30.29
CA LYS A 1053 32.64 17.85 30.22
C LYS A 1053 32.72 17.03 28.93
N VAL A 1054 32.92 17.67 27.78
CA VAL A 1054 33.07 16.98 26.49
C VAL A 1054 34.34 16.13 26.46
N LYS A 1055 35.48 16.66 26.91
CA LYS A 1055 36.74 15.90 27.02
C LYS A 1055 36.57 14.63 27.85
N SER A 1056 35.90 14.74 28.99
CA SER A 1056 35.61 13.61 29.89
C SER A 1056 34.71 12.57 29.22
N VAL A 1057 33.60 12.99 28.61
CA VAL A 1057 32.65 12.05 27.99
C VAL A 1057 33.22 11.38 26.75
N TRP A 1058 33.97 12.10 25.91
CA TRP A 1058 34.56 11.55 24.69
C TRP A 1058 35.91 10.86 24.91
N GLY A 1059 36.54 11.02 26.08
CA GLY A 1059 37.85 10.48 26.39
C GLY A 1059 38.95 11.09 25.52
N ILE A 1060 38.95 12.41 25.33
CA ILE A 1060 39.94 13.14 24.53
C ILE A 1060 40.53 14.32 25.29
N ASP A 1061 41.79 14.65 25.02
CA ASP A 1061 42.49 15.72 25.76
C ASP A 1061 42.33 17.12 25.15
N ASN A 1062 42.19 17.18 23.82
CA ASN A 1062 42.23 18.44 23.06
C ASN A 1062 40.95 18.67 22.26
N LEU A 1063 40.40 19.87 22.40
CA LEU A 1063 39.22 20.36 21.68
C LEU A 1063 39.43 21.82 21.25
N PRO A 1064 38.89 22.24 20.10
CA PRO A 1064 38.90 23.64 19.68
C PRO A 1064 37.98 24.49 20.57
N SER A 1065 38.49 25.59 21.12
CA SER A 1065 37.78 26.46 22.09
C SER A 1065 37.17 27.74 21.48
N LYS A 1066 37.40 28.00 20.19
CA LYS A 1066 36.87 29.17 19.48
C LYS A 1066 36.15 28.74 18.22
N GLY A 1067 35.05 29.43 17.92
CA GLY A 1067 34.30 29.26 16.68
C GLY A 1067 33.95 30.62 16.09
N ALA A 1068 33.81 30.68 14.77
CA ALA A 1068 33.44 31.89 14.05
C ALA A 1068 32.22 31.64 13.15
N CYS A 1069 31.49 32.70 12.81
CA CYS A 1069 30.44 32.62 11.80
C CYS A 1069 31.05 32.21 10.46
N GLN A 1070 30.52 31.14 9.85
CA GLN A 1070 31.11 30.56 8.64
C GLN A 1070 30.51 31.12 7.35
N CYS A 1071 29.51 32.00 7.42
CA CYS A 1071 28.84 32.54 6.22
C CYS A 1071 29.85 33.15 5.24
N ASP A 1072 30.70 34.06 5.71
CA ASP A 1072 31.70 34.70 4.86
C ASP A 1072 32.83 33.74 4.46
N ASN A 1073 33.18 32.77 5.30
CA ASN A 1073 34.22 31.79 4.99
C ASN A 1073 33.78 30.84 3.87
N VAL A 1074 32.51 30.43 3.84
CA VAL A 1074 31.92 29.64 2.77
C VAL A 1074 31.83 30.46 1.48
N LYS A 1075 31.33 31.70 1.55
CA LYS A 1075 31.23 32.60 0.37
C LYS A 1075 32.59 32.91 -0.27
N ASN A 1076 33.61 33.08 0.56
CA ASN A 1076 34.98 33.37 0.13
C ASN A 1076 35.83 32.12 -0.08
N SER A 1077 35.25 30.92 0.06
CA SER A 1077 35.89 29.61 -0.20
C SER A 1077 37.22 29.43 0.53
N LYS A 1078 37.26 29.73 1.83
CA LYS A 1078 38.46 29.57 2.65
C LYS A 1078 38.77 28.11 3.04
N HIS A 1079 37.90 27.17 2.71
CA HIS A 1079 38.03 25.76 3.07
C HIS A 1079 38.46 24.92 1.85
N LYS A 1080 39.37 23.97 2.07
CA LYS A 1080 39.85 23.05 1.01
C LYS A 1080 38.95 21.83 0.88
N ASN A 1081 38.41 21.35 2.00
CA ASN A 1081 37.55 20.17 2.05
C ASN A 1081 36.17 20.52 2.59
N MET A 1082 35.11 19.95 2.02
CA MET A 1082 33.74 20.13 2.51
C MET A 1082 32.99 18.80 2.54
N PHE A 1083 32.38 18.49 3.68
CA PHE A 1083 31.60 17.27 3.93
C PHE A 1083 30.15 17.65 4.16
N ILE A 1084 29.26 17.29 3.24
CA ILE A 1084 27.86 17.72 3.22
C ILE A 1084 26.97 16.52 3.49
N PHE A 1085 26.34 16.48 4.65
CA PHE A 1085 25.46 15.40 5.09
C PHE A 1085 24.02 15.87 5.11
N GLY A 1086 23.14 15.22 4.35
CA GLY A 1086 21.71 15.49 4.51
C GLY A 1086 21.20 16.75 3.81
N GLU A 1087 21.99 17.39 2.94
CA GLU A 1087 21.66 18.69 2.33
C GLU A 1087 21.96 18.74 0.82
N ASP A 1088 21.14 19.48 0.08
CA ASP A 1088 21.33 19.81 -1.35
C ASP A 1088 21.36 21.32 -1.56
N PRO A 1089 22.42 22.02 -1.11
CA PRO A 1089 22.53 23.48 -1.24
C PRO A 1089 22.41 23.97 -2.67
N VAL A 1090 22.95 23.26 -3.65
CA VAL A 1090 22.89 23.68 -5.05
C VAL A 1090 21.48 23.57 -5.60
N GLY A 1091 20.84 22.40 -5.45
CA GLY A 1091 19.50 22.18 -5.98
C GLY A 1091 18.43 23.03 -5.29
N CYS A 1092 18.65 23.38 -4.01
CA CYS A 1092 17.74 24.18 -3.20
C CYS A 1092 18.07 25.69 -3.17
N ALA A 1093 19.16 26.14 -3.80
CA ALA A 1093 19.53 27.55 -3.82
C ALA A 1093 18.52 28.43 -4.57
N ILE A 1094 18.23 29.62 -4.03
CA ILE A 1094 17.48 30.67 -4.75
C ILE A 1094 18.34 31.18 -5.92
N ASN A 1095 19.64 31.37 -5.70
CA ASN A 1095 20.62 31.70 -6.74
C ASN A 1095 21.60 30.53 -6.91
N LYS A 1096 21.28 29.61 -7.82
CA LYS A 1096 22.09 28.41 -8.05
C LYS A 1096 23.52 28.71 -8.49
N ASN A 1097 23.70 29.70 -9.37
CA ASN A 1097 25.02 30.02 -9.92
C ASN A 1097 25.97 30.54 -8.84
N GLU A 1098 25.45 31.34 -7.91
CA GLU A 1098 26.21 31.84 -6.77
C GLU A 1098 26.67 30.70 -5.86
N VAL A 1099 25.77 29.78 -5.50
CA VAL A 1099 26.11 28.64 -4.63
C VAL A 1099 27.04 27.64 -5.33
N LYS A 1100 26.85 27.38 -6.63
CA LYS A 1100 27.78 26.57 -7.44
C LYS A 1100 29.18 27.16 -7.40
N ALA A 1101 29.31 28.47 -7.59
CA ALA A 1101 30.60 29.16 -7.54
C ALA A 1101 31.30 29.07 -6.18
N TRP A 1102 30.56 28.92 -5.07
CA TRP A 1102 31.16 28.67 -3.75
C TRP A 1102 31.77 27.28 -3.66
N LEU A 1103 31.06 26.27 -4.18
CA LEU A 1103 31.47 24.86 -4.12
C LEU A 1103 32.53 24.49 -5.18
N ASP A 1104 32.54 25.13 -6.34
CA ASP A 1104 33.55 24.92 -7.39
C ASP A 1104 34.98 25.19 -6.89
N LYS A 1105 35.12 26.11 -5.95
CA LYS A 1105 36.41 26.50 -5.35
C LYS A 1105 36.88 25.54 -4.25
N VAL A 1106 36.02 24.67 -3.74
CA VAL A 1106 36.40 23.66 -2.75
C VAL A 1106 37.15 22.53 -3.47
N SER A 1107 38.34 22.14 -3.00
CA SER A 1107 39.17 21.15 -3.71
C SER A 1107 38.68 19.72 -3.56
N PHE A 1108 38.11 19.36 -2.40
CA PHE A 1108 37.57 18.02 -2.14
C PHE A 1108 36.20 18.08 -1.47
N LYS A 1109 35.23 17.35 -2.02
CA LYS A 1109 33.83 17.40 -1.61
C LYS A 1109 33.30 16.00 -1.36
N VAL A 1110 32.70 15.79 -0.19
CA VAL A 1110 31.94 14.59 0.13
C VAL A 1110 30.48 14.95 0.27
N VAL A 1111 29.60 14.20 -0.39
CA VAL A 1111 28.15 14.37 -0.26
C VAL A 1111 27.53 13.08 0.25
N HIS A 1112 26.77 13.17 1.33
CA HIS A 1112 25.99 12.08 1.88
C HIS A 1112 24.50 12.35 1.69
N ASP A 1113 23.87 11.65 0.74
CA ASP A 1113 22.48 11.88 0.35
C ASP A 1113 21.75 10.60 -0.10
N LEU A 1114 20.43 10.69 -0.24
CA LEU A 1114 19.55 9.63 -0.75
C LEU A 1114 19.63 9.52 -2.28
N PHE A 1115 19.90 10.61 -2.98
CA PHE A 1115 19.84 10.67 -4.44
C PHE A 1115 21.08 11.36 -5.04
N MET A 1116 21.30 11.13 -6.33
CA MET A 1116 22.23 11.96 -7.11
C MET A 1116 21.60 13.36 -7.29
N THR A 1117 21.90 14.27 -6.36
CA THR A 1117 21.44 15.66 -6.37
C THR A 1117 22.38 16.56 -7.18
N GLU A 1118 21.97 17.80 -7.48
CA GLU A 1118 22.87 18.77 -8.12
C GLU A 1118 24.14 19.02 -7.28
N THR A 1119 24.03 18.95 -5.95
CA THR A 1119 25.20 19.01 -5.07
C THR A 1119 26.04 17.74 -5.16
N ALA A 1120 25.42 16.56 -5.22
CA ALA A 1120 26.13 15.28 -5.34
C ALA A 1120 26.90 15.13 -6.66
N GLU A 1121 26.38 15.67 -7.77
CA GLU A 1121 27.08 15.68 -9.07
C GLU A 1121 28.43 16.43 -9.02
N MET A 1122 28.54 17.42 -8.12
CA MET A 1122 29.75 18.18 -7.87
C MET A 1122 30.71 17.48 -6.91
N ALA A 1123 30.29 16.42 -6.22
CA ALA A 1123 31.10 15.73 -5.23
C ALA A 1123 32.26 14.93 -5.85
N ASP A 1124 33.28 14.67 -5.03
CA ASP A 1124 34.36 13.75 -5.34
C ASP A 1124 34.07 12.37 -4.77
N VAL A 1125 33.43 12.30 -3.59
CA VAL A 1125 32.92 11.07 -2.97
C VAL A 1125 31.45 11.23 -2.60
N ILE A 1126 30.65 10.21 -2.85
CA ILE A 1126 29.26 10.15 -2.44
C ILE A 1126 29.04 8.96 -1.51
N LEU A 1127 28.39 9.19 -0.38
CA LEU A 1127 27.96 8.16 0.56
C LEU A 1127 26.42 8.04 0.55
N PRO A 1128 25.84 6.83 0.48
CA PRO A 1128 24.40 6.66 0.42
C PRO A 1128 23.76 6.80 1.82
N ALA A 1129 22.64 7.51 1.93
CA ALA A 1129 21.94 7.72 3.19
C ALA A 1129 20.85 6.65 3.51
N SER A 1130 20.63 6.37 4.79
CA SER A 1130 19.46 5.63 5.28
C SER A 1130 18.23 6.54 5.49
N VAL A 1131 17.04 5.95 5.57
CA VAL A 1131 15.79 6.65 5.97
C VAL A 1131 15.27 6.12 7.30
N PRO A 1132 14.40 6.85 8.03
CA PRO A 1132 14.06 6.54 9.42
C PRO A 1132 13.48 5.14 9.68
N TYR A 1133 12.71 4.54 8.76
CA TYR A 1133 12.19 3.19 9.00
C TYR A 1133 13.24 2.07 8.75
N GLU A 1134 14.45 2.42 8.29
CA GLU A 1134 15.56 1.47 8.04
C GLU A 1134 16.57 1.44 9.19
N THR A 1135 16.51 2.39 10.11
CA THR A 1135 17.45 2.56 11.21
C THR A 1135 16.72 3.00 12.48
N ASP A 1136 17.43 3.08 13.59
CA ASP A 1136 16.89 3.63 14.84
C ASP A 1136 17.32 5.09 15.00
N GLY A 1137 16.57 5.88 15.76
CA GLY A 1137 16.99 7.23 16.11
C GLY A 1137 15.86 8.10 16.64
N SER A 1138 16.14 9.39 16.72
CA SER A 1138 15.16 10.37 17.20
C SER A 1138 15.18 11.67 16.39
N PHE A 1139 14.02 12.34 16.37
CA PHE A 1139 13.88 13.71 15.89
C PHE A 1139 13.34 14.61 17.00
N THR A 1140 13.82 15.84 17.04
CA THR A 1140 13.27 16.90 17.89
C THR A 1140 12.46 17.86 17.06
N ASN A 1141 11.15 17.93 17.34
CA ASN A 1141 10.25 18.81 16.61
C ASN A 1141 10.30 20.28 17.10
N THR A 1142 9.49 21.14 16.49
CA THR A 1142 9.41 22.58 16.82
C THR A 1142 8.93 22.90 18.24
N GLN A 1143 8.41 21.93 18.98
CA GLN A 1143 7.99 22.05 20.38
C GLN A 1143 9.05 21.56 21.37
N LYS A 1144 10.22 21.13 20.88
CA LYS A 1144 11.25 20.39 21.65
C LYS A 1144 10.79 19.04 22.18
N VAL A 1145 9.78 18.42 21.55
CA VAL A 1145 9.42 17.04 21.83
C VAL A 1145 10.36 16.13 21.04
N ILE A 1146 11.12 15.32 21.76
CA ILE A 1146 11.95 14.25 21.17
C ILE A 1146 11.03 13.07 20.89
N GLN A 1147 11.01 12.62 19.63
CA GLN A 1147 10.22 11.49 19.17
C GLN A 1147 11.17 10.43 18.60
N GLU A 1148 10.99 9.21 19.07
CA GLU A 1148 11.81 8.07 18.66
C GLU A 1148 11.17 7.32 17.49
N PHE A 1149 12.02 6.78 16.62
CA PHE A 1149 11.65 5.85 15.56
C PHE A 1149 12.61 4.66 15.56
N TYR A 1150 12.12 3.54 15.06
CA TYR A 1150 12.84 2.27 15.09
C TYR A 1150 12.82 1.62 13.71
N SER A 1151 13.87 0.86 13.40
CA SER A 1151 13.96 0.07 12.18
C SER A 1151 12.79 -0.91 12.11
N GLN A 1152 12.04 -0.83 11.01
CA GLN A 1152 10.89 -1.71 10.73
C GLN A 1152 11.21 -2.73 9.64
N ARG A 1153 12.37 -2.62 8.98
CA ARG A 1153 12.82 -3.50 7.89
C ARG A 1153 14.33 -3.39 7.67
N THR A 1154 14.89 -4.39 7.00
CA THR A 1154 16.29 -4.36 6.54
C THR A 1154 16.56 -3.16 5.65
N SER A 1155 17.66 -2.46 5.93
CA SER A 1155 18.12 -1.32 5.15
C SER A 1155 18.50 -1.71 3.71
N LYS A 1156 18.29 -0.79 2.76
CA LYS A 1156 18.78 -0.94 1.38
C LYS A 1156 20.25 -0.59 1.23
N VAL A 1157 20.84 0.08 2.21
CA VAL A 1157 22.28 0.37 2.26
C VAL A 1157 22.95 -0.65 3.17
N GLU A 1158 24.15 -1.12 2.81
CA GLU A 1158 24.93 -2.08 3.60
C GLU A 1158 25.28 -1.52 5.00
N LYS A 1159 25.57 -0.21 5.07
CA LYS A 1159 25.85 0.50 6.32
C LYS A 1159 24.89 1.67 6.46
N GLU A 1160 24.08 1.66 7.52
CA GLU A 1160 23.21 2.77 7.90
C GLU A 1160 24.04 4.02 8.25
N THR A 1161 23.46 5.21 8.10
CA THR A 1161 24.17 6.49 8.23
C THR A 1161 24.90 6.64 9.57
N TYR A 1162 24.27 6.29 10.71
CA TYR A 1162 24.95 6.34 12.01
C TYR A 1162 26.19 5.43 12.04
N ARG A 1163 26.12 4.25 11.42
CA ARG A 1163 27.22 3.28 11.36
C ARG A 1163 28.36 3.81 10.51
N GLN A 1164 28.05 4.47 9.39
CA GLN A 1164 29.08 5.11 8.56
C GLN A 1164 29.86 6.17 9.34
N LEU A 1165 29.17 6.98 10.16
CA LEU A 1165 29.80 8.02 10.98
C LEU A 1165 30.64 7.41 12.13
N VAL A 1166 30.15 6.36 12.76
CA VAL A 1166 30.90 5.60 13.79
C VAL A 1166 32.16 4.97 13.20
N ASP A 1167 32.06 4.35 12.03
CA ASP A 1167 33.20 3.75 11.34
C ASP A 1167 34.25 4.82 10.98
N LEU A 1168 33.83 5.99 10.48
CA LEU A 1168 34.74 7.11 10.20
C LEU A 1168 35.44 7.63 11.47
N LEU A 1169 34.76 7.70 12.60
CA LEU A 1169 35.36 8.09 13.89
C LEU A 1169 36.48 7.12 14.33
N ALA A 1170 36.34 5.83 14.03
CA ALA A 1170 37.32 4.81 14.38
C ALA A 1170 38.69 5.05 13.71
N TYR A 1171 38.75 5.64 12.51
CA TYR A 1171 40.00 6.01 11.82
C TYR A 1171 40.83 7.08 12.53
N PHE A 1172 40.21 7.78 13.48
CA PHE A 1172 40.83 8.80 14.32
C PHE A 1172 41.01 8.34 15.77
N GLY A 1173 40.79 7.05 16.04
CA GLY A 1173 40.96 6.47 17.38
C GLY A 1173 39.92 6.94 18.41
N ILE A 1174 38.74 7.40 17.95
CA ILE A 1174 37.66 7.84 18.84
C ILE A 1174 36.71 6.67 19.07
N ASN A 1175 36.33 6.47 20.34
CA ASN A 1175 35.40 5.41 20.75
C ASN A 1175 34.15 5.40 19.87
N GLY A 1176 33.90 4.24 19.26
CA GLY A 1176 32.68 3.94 18.56
C GLY A 1176 31.59 3.52 19.53
N ASN A 1177 30.41 4.13 19.41
CA ASN A 1177 29.20 3.66 20.07
C ASN A 1177 28.61 2.52 19.21
N PRO A 1178 28.38 1.31 19.76
CA PRO A 1178 27.97 0.17 18.95
C PRO A 1178 26.50 0.22 18.53
N THR A 1179 25.65 0.93 19.28
CA THR A 1179 24.22 1.10 18.98
C THR A 1179 23.81 2.58 18.92
N VAL A 1180 22.68 2.87 18.29
CA VAL A 1180 22.09 4.22 18.28
C VAL A 1180 21.73 4.69 19.70
N SER A 1181 21.25 3.78 20.56
CA SER A 1181 20.92 4.10 21.95
C SER A 1181 22.16 4.53 22.76
N ASP A 1182 23.32 3.94 22.49
CA ASP A 1182 24.59 4.36 23.11
C ASP A 1182 24.99 5.77 22.67
N VAL A 1183 24.81 6.09 21.38
CA VAL A 1183 25.04 7.43 20.82
C VAL A 1183 24.14 8.46 21.51
N GLN A 1184 22.85 8.14 21.61
CA GLN A 1184 21.85 9.00 22.26
C GLN A 1184 22.20 9.25 23.73
N THR A 1185 22.56 8.18 24.46
CA THR A 1185 22.98 8.26 25.87
C THR A 1185 24.23 9.12 26.05
N GLU A 1186 25.22 8.98 25.16
CA GLU A 1186 26.42 9.81 25.17
C GLU A 1186 26.10 11.30 24.92
N ALA A 1187 25.22 11.59 23.95
CA ALA A 1187 24.78 12.95 23.66
C ALA A 1187 24.02 13.57 24.85
N PHE A 1188 23.13 12.80 25.50
CA PHE A 1188 22.34 13.27 26.65
C PHE A 1188 23.20 13.58 27.87
N LYS A 1189 24.31 12.86 28.08
CA LYS A 1189 25.27 13.21 29.14
C LYS A 1189 25.82 14.62 28.97
N LEU A 1190 25.90 15.15 27.75
CA LEU A 1190 26.46 16.46 27.45
C LEU A 1190 25.45 17.61 27.58
N LEU A 1191 24.15 17.33 27.67
CA LEU A 1191 23.14 18.36 27.89
C LEU A 1191 23.40 19.14 29.20
N PRO A 1192 23.09 20.45 29.26
CA PRO A 1192 23.25 21.24 30.46
C PRO A 1192 22.32 20.75 31.58
N ALA A 1193 22.70 20.94 32.83
CA ALA A 1193 21.78 20.73 33.96
C ALA A 1193 20.62 21.74 33.87
N ASN A 1194 19.40 21.32 34.26
CA ASN A 1194 18.24 22.21 34.26
C ASN A 1194 18.50 23.45 35.13
N GLY A 1195 18.59 24.62 34.51
CA GLY A 1195 18.66 25.91 35.18
C GLY A 1195 17.60 26.85 34.63
N ASP A 1196 16.89 27.55 35.52
CA ASP A 1196 15.98 28.64 35.12
C ASP A 1196 16.78 29.79 34.53
N ARG A 1197 16.91 29.82 33.20
CA ARG A 1197 17.58 30.92 32.49
C ARG A 1197 16.59 32.06 32.26
N LYS A 1198 16.90 33.25 32.80
CA LYS A 1198 16.15 34.48 32.49
C LYS A 1198 16.24 34.77 30.99
N ALA A 1199 15.16 35.27 30.42
CA ALA A 1199 15.09 35.62 29.01
C ALA A 1199 15.66 37.03 28.76
N SER A 1200 16.68 37.15 27.92
CA SER A 1200 17.34 38.42 27.64
C SER A 1200 16.60 39.22 26.56
N PHE A 1201 16.39 40.52 26.78
CA PHE A 1201 15.93 41.44 25.73
C PHE A 1201 17.05 41.72 24.72
N ILE A 1202 16.70 41.75 23.44
CA ILE A 1202 17.67 41.93 22.34
C ILE A 1202 17.17 43.05 21.44
N PHE A 1203 17.90 44.16 21.39
CA PHE A 1203 17.61 45.23 20.44
C PHE A 1203 18.09 44.86 19.04
N THR A 1204 17.28 45.20 18.04
CA THR A 1204 17.65 45.04 16.64
C THR A 1204 17.60 46.40 15.93
N GLU A 1205 18.63 46.73 15.15
CA GLU A 1205 18.69 48.01 14.43
C GLU A 1205 17.77 48.00 13.20
N LYS A 1206 17.87 46.96 12.37
CA LYS A 1206 17.14 46.80 11.10
C LYS A 1206 16.70 45.35 10.88
N ASP A 1207 15.79 45.14 9.94
CA ASP A 1207 15.44 43.80 9.47
C ASP A 1207 16.64 43.13 8.78
N ASN A 1208 16.69 41.80 8.80
CA ASN A 1208 17.75 40.99 8.22
C ASN A 1208 17.22 39.80 7.41
N ALA A 1209 16.07 39.97 6.75
CA ALA A 1209 15.51 38.98 5.82
C ALA A 1209 16.52 38.61 4.72
N HIS A 1210 17.26 37.53 4.95
CA HIS A 1210 18.24 36.97 4.01
C HIS A 1210 18.11 35.45 4.00
N ARG A 1211 17.36 34.93 3.03
CA ARG A 1211 17.18 33.50 2.80
C ARG A 1211 17.92 33.13 1.52
N ILE A 1212 18.80 32.13 1.60
CA ILE A 1212 19.66 31.68 0.49
C ILE A 1212 19.09 30.39 -0.15
N PHE A 1213 18.44 29.55 0.66
CA PHE A 1213 17.94 28.23 0.25
C PHE A 1213 16.43 28.11 0.48
N ASN A 1214 15.79 27.31 -0.37
CA ASN A 1214 14.41 26.86 -0.24
C ASN A 1214 14.37 25.45 0.37
N HIS A 1215 13.16 24.98 0.72
CA HIS A 1215 12.91 23.59 1.13
C HIS A 1215 13.75 23.09 2.32
N GLY A 1216 14.20 23.98 3.20
CA GLY A 1216 15.10 23.63 4.30
C GLY A 1216 16.42 22.98 3.83
N CYS A 1217 16.85 23.27 2.60
CA CYS A 1217 18.02 22.67 1.96
C CYS A 1217 17.94 21.15 1.75
N ASP A 1218 16.73 20.57 1.66
CA ASP A 1218 16.53 19.12 1.53
C ASP A 1218 15.90 18.73 0.19
N ILE A 1219 16.56 17.81 -0.52
CA ILE A 1219 16.08 17.23 -1.78
C ILE A 1219 14.72 16.53 -1.61
N VAL A 1220 14.41 15.95 -0.46
CA VAL A 1220 13.12 15.25 -0.25
C VAL A 1220 11.95 16.23 -0.33
N ASN A 1221 12.06 17.38 0.35
CA ASN A 1221 11.05 18.44 0.30
C ASN A 1221 10.99 19.08 -1.10
N LYS A 1222 12.13 19.23 -1.77
CA LYS A 1222 12.18 19.74 -3.15
C LYS A 1222 11.50 18.77 -4.13
N LYS A 1223 11.84 17.48 -4.10
CA LYS A 1223 11.22 16.44 -4.94
C LYS A 1223 9.70 16.41 -4.76
N PHE A 1224 9.21 16.50 -3.52
CA PHE A 1224 7.77 16.60 -3.28
C PHE A 1224 7.18 17.88 -3.88
N ALA A 1225 7.79 19.04 -3.65
CA ALA A 1225 7.29 20.31 -4.19
C ALA A 1225 7.24 20.30 -5.73
N ASP A 1226 8.29 19.81 -6.39
CA ASP A 1226 8.37 19.67 -7.85
C ASP A 1226 7.32 18.69 -8.36
N TYR A 1227 7.21 17.50 -7.75
CA TYR A 1227 6.20 16.50 -8.09
C TYR A 1227 4.78 17.05 -7.96
N PHE A 1228 4.50 17.70 -6.83
CA PHE A 1228 3.20 18.27 -6.51
C PHE A 1228 2.84 19.39 -7.49
N GLN A 1229 3.76 20.32 -7.77
CA GLN A 1229 3.52 21.41 -8.71
C GLN A 1229 3.35 20.92 -10.15
N ASN A 1230 4.20 19.99 -10.60
CA ASN A 1230 4.11 19.44 -11.96
C ASN A 1230 2.80 18.70 -12.21
N ALA A 1231 2.20 18.10 -11.18
CA ALA A 1231 0.93 17.40 -11.31
C ALA A 1231 -0.26 18.33 -11.62
N PHE A 1232 -0.20 19.61 -11.25
CA PHE A 1232 -1.23 20.61 -11.60
C PHE A 1232 -0.96 21.33 -12.94
N ASN A 1233 0.23 21.15 -13.52
CA ASN A 1233 0.60 21.75 -14.81
C ASN A 1233 0.32 20.83 -16.01
N LYS A 1234 -0.02 19.57 -15.76
CA LYS A 1234 -0.44 18.57 -16.76
C LYS A 1234 -1.95 18.64 -16.94
#